data_AF-A0A2H0MWM6-F1
#
_entry.id   AF-A0A2H0MWM6-F1
#
_cell.length_a   1.000
_cell.length_b   1.000
_cell.length_c   1.000
_cell.angle_alpha   90.00
_cell.angle_beta   90.00
_cell.angle_gamma   90.00
#
_symmetry.space_group_name_H-M   'P 1'
#
loop_
_entity.id
_entity.type
_entity.pdbx_description
1 polymer ?
#
loop_
_entity_poly.entity_id
_entity_poly.type
_entity_poly.pdbx_seq_one_letter_code
_entity_poly.pdbx_strand_id
1 'polypeptide(L)'
;MRHSQIDTLSSPGQSSNPAQTALTRRSLEFLAKNNLDSNQKNLDYRNSDGNRRSISLREVARWAKEAERGKPFAQYNLGVMYFQGVGVEKNPNEAFKWFKKAADQGSPNAGGFLGILYENGIGTSENFELAAEFYEEAARQGNTTAQFNLGRLYFQGKGVQRDPVKAAHWFRKVAEQGNAMAQNHLGVLYENGDGIEKNYSIAREWYLKAARQDDPEGLYNLGTLYEWGKGVERNENTAYELYRRSAELGLDLAQFKLATLHYTGDTVAQSSREALKWLCKSAEQGNEMAQYFLETTGNNFVPNGDELFEKGNYFFKRNEIEDSFQWYRWAAQKNHIEAQYRTGVFLDNGRWIEPRPEEATQWFRKAGTAGHSGACYQLGLLCFLGEGVEQDDAQAFFWLNLAAQNDVAGAQLFLGVLFERGQGTQENHPMALEWYSKASMKGDAFAQYHLARMHYHGKGTPRDFIKAVDWYRKSAEQGNDLAQYNLGRMYLNGEGMEEDCKLAEFWFRQAGEKGHDFAQYSLAKMFFYGRGTARDFNQALFWAERSAEQGNALAQNLLGVLYENAYGGFLDYSKAVQWYRKSAEQGCAEAQNNLGILYFVGKGVEQSYETAAHWYRRAGKNKKNEADQSTRSLDWLRNAAREGSAPAQLQLGMYYESLDSDRFSILESKKWYRLAANKNCDTAQFRLAQLIAKERGIEGSLHWLIKSATAGNPSAQRELGLYHRKNPGAENDFSEAALWLRRAAEQGDRKAQLELGRLLKMGKGGKTEEAYRWFRRAAEQDCLIALAYLHKLSADEISHWHPTPRESEQLKNK
;
A
#
# COMPACT_ATOMS: atom_id res chain seq x y z
N MET A 1 -28.52 -40.65 -19.18
CA MET A 1 -28.84 -39.34 -19.78
C MET A 1 -27.87 -38.32 -19.20
N ARG A 2 -26.85 -37.90 -19.97
CA ARG A 2 -26.29 -36.53 -19.96
C ARG A 2 -25.15 -36.44 -20.97
N HIS A 3 -25.31 -35.44 -21.83
CA HIS A 3 -24.34 -34.71 -22.64
C HIS A 3 -23.28 -35.51 -23.41
N SER A 4 -23.65 -35.75 -24.67
CA SER A 4 -22.74 -35.74 -25.81
C SER A 4 -21.69 -34.65 -25.67
N GLN A 5 -20.43 -35.08 -25.72
CA GLN A 5 -19.25 -34.26 -25.90
C GLN A 5 -19.44 -33.32 -27.09
N ILE A 6 -19.80 -32.07 -26.80
CA ILE A 6 -19.17 -30.93 -27.43
C ILE A 6 -17.95 -30.70 -26.57
N ASP A 7 -16.76 -30.92 -27.13
CA ASP A 7 -15.49 -30.54 -26.50
C ASP A 7 -15.64 -29.17 -25.82
N THR A 8 -15.60 -29.18 -24.50
CA THR A 8 -15.38 -28.02 -23.67
C THR A 8 -13.97 -27.53 -23.94
N LEU A 9 -13.83 -26.61 -24.90
CA LEU A 9 -12.69 -25.69 -24.91
C LEU A 9 -12.84 -24.73 -23.73
N SER A 10 -12.45 -25.22 -22.55
CA SER A 10 -12.20 -24.43 -21.35
C SER A 10 -10.80 -24.77 -20.82
N SER A 11 -9.82 -24.01 -21.32
CA SER A 11 -8.53 -23.63 -20.71
C SER A 11 -7.47 -24.70 -20.39
N PRO A 12 -6.24 -24.49 -20.88
CA PRO A 12 -5.12 -24.38 -19.95
C PRO A 12 -4.27 -23.12 -20.21
N GLY A 13 -3.86 -22.46 -19.11
CA GLY A 13 -2.71 -21.55 -19.08
C GLY A 13 -3.03 -20.07 -19.31
N GLN A 14 -3.31 -19.34 -18.22
CA GLN A 14 -3.03 -17.90 -18.20
C GLN A 14 -1.52 -17.68 -18.33
N SER A 15 -1.07 -17.22 -19.51
CA SER A 15 -0.14 -16.10 -19.59
C SER A 15 -0.17 -15.45 -20.99
N SER A 16 -0.36 -14.12 -20.99
CA SER A 16 -0.13 -13.12 -22.04
C SER A 16 -1.21 -12.78 -23.12
N ASN A 17 -2.04 -11.76 -22.81
CA ASN A 17 -2.37 -10.54 -23.61
C ASN A 17 -3.22 -10.64 -24.93
N PRO A 18 -3.79 -9.53 -25.49
CA PRO A 18 -4.91 -8.67 -25.07
C PRO A 18 -6.12 -8.62 -26.06
N ALA A 19 -7.31 -8.24 -25.55
CA ALA A 19 -8.51 -7.75 -26.25
C ALA A 19 -9.19 -8.67 -27.31
N GLN A 20 -10.26 -9.37 -26.90
CA GLN A 20 -11.30 -9.88 -27.82
C GLN A 20 -12.27 -8.74 -28.16
N THR A 21 -12.15 -8.18 -29.36
CA THR A 21 -13.06 -7.18 -29.90
C THR A 21 -14.26 -7.89 -30.56
N ALA A 22 -15.30 -8.23 -29.79
CA ALA A 22 -16.56 -8.70 -30.38
C ALA A 22 -17.23 -7.55 -31.13
N LEU A 23 -17.45 -7.70 -32.44
CA LEU A 23 -18.10 -6.66 -33.25
C LEU A 23 -19.61 -6.74 -33.09
N THR A 24 -20.23 -5.60 -32.79
CA THR A 24 -21.70 -5.49 -32.83
C THR A 24 -22.19 -5.53 -34.28
N ARG A 25 -23.48 -5.83 -34.48
CA ARG A 25 -24.11 -5.82 -35.81
C ARG A 25 -23.81 -4.53 -36.61
N ARG A 26 -23.87 -3.37 -35.95
CA ARG A 26 -23.54 -2.06 -36.56
C ARG A 26 -22.08 -1.97 -37.00
N SER A 27 -21.17 -2.57 -36.25
CA SER A 27 -19.73 -2.60 -36.56
C SER A 27 -19.45 -3.45 -37.79
N LEU A 28 -20.14 -4.60 -37.94
CA LEU A 28 -20.05 -5.45 -39.13
C LEU A 28 -20.57 -4.75 -40.39
N GLU A 29 -21.71 -4.06 -40.27
CA GLU A 29 -22.30 -3.28 -41.37
C GLU A 29 -21.37 -2.13 -41.81
N PHE A 30 -20.70 -1.46 -40.87
CA PHE A 30 -19.72 -0.41 -41.15
C PHE A 30 -18.49 -0.96 -41.89
N LEU A 31 -17.92 -2.08 -41.42
CA LEU A 31 -16.77 -2.70 -42.08
C LEU A 31 -17.10 -3.23 -43.48
N ALA A 32 -18.29 -3.79 -43.68
CA ALA A 32 -18.75 -4.27 -44.98
C ALA A 32 -18.98 -3.15 -46.01
N LYS A 33 -19.18 -1.90 -45.57
CA LYS A 33 -19.39 -0.73 -46.45
C LYS A 33 -18.10 -0.03 -46.87
N ASN A 34 -17.09 -0.01 -46.01
CA ASN A 34 -15.95 0.89 -46.17
C ASN A 34 -14.69 0.26 -46.80
N ASN A 35 -14.68 -1.03 -47.15
CA ASN A 35 -13.56 -1.70 -47.85
C ASN A 35 -12.16 -1.52 -47.18
N LEU A 36 -12.11 -1.27 -45.87
CA LEU A 36 -10.89 -0.81 -45.20
C LEU A 36 -9.84 -1.90 -44.94
N ASP A 37 -8.64 -1.67 -45.49
CA ASP A 37 -7.25 -2.04 -45.11
C ASP A 37 -6.88 -2.68 -43.77
N SER A 38 -7.66 -3.49 -43.05
CA SER A 38 -7.24 -3.86 -41.69
C SER A 38 -6.08 -4.87 -41.70
N ASN A 39 -4.85 -4.37 -41.58
CA ASN A 39 -3.65 -5.16 -41.32
C ASN A 39 -3.84 -6.10 -40.12
N GLN A 40 -4.03 -7.39 -40.44
CA GLN A 40 -3.81 -8.60 -39.65
C GLN A 40 -4.38 -8.68 -38.21
N LYS A 41 -5.64 -9.10 -38.10
CA LYS A 41 -6.04 -10.14 -37.14
C LYS A 41 -6.96 -11.13 -37.84
N ASN A 42 -6.37 -12.25 -38.24
CA ASN A 42 -7.07 -13.42 -38.73
C ASN A 42 -7.70 -14.12 -37.52
N LEU A 43 -9.01 -14.39 -37.58
CA LEU A 43 -9.76 -15.06 -36.54
C LEU A 43 -9.74 -16.56 -36.78
N ASP A 44 -9.17 -17.30 -35.85
CA ASP A 44 -9.17 -18.75 -35.94
C ASP A 44 -10.53 -19.31 -35.50
N TYR A 45 -11.07 -20.23 -36.27
CA TYR A 45 -12.26 -20.99 -35.94
C TYR A 45 -12.15 -22.43 -36.45
N ARG A 46 -12.93 -23.34 -35.88
CA ARG A 46 -13.01 -24.72 -36.39
C ARG A 46 -14.22 -24.83 -37.32
N ASN A 47 -13.99 -25.33 -38.53
CA ASN A 47 -15.08 -25.65 -39.45
C ASN A 47 -15.84 -26.91 -39.01
N SER A 48 -16.85 -27.33 -39.79
CA SER A 48 -17.66 -28.54 -39.55
C SER A 48 -16.87 -29.82 -39.34
N ASP A 49 -15.65 -29.88 -39.88
CA ASP A 49 -14.79 -31.08 -39.85
C ASP A 49 -13.75 -31.00 -38.72
N GLY A 50 -13.85 -29.99 -37.86
CA GLY A 50 -12.89 -29.74 -36.77
C GLY A 50 -11.58 -29.09 -37.21
N ASN A 51 -11.39 -28.81 -38.49
CA ASN A 51 -10.17 -28.20 -39.01
C ASN A 51 -10.08 -26.72 -38.62
N ARG A 52 -8.91 -26.32 -38.10
CA ARG A 52 -8.59 -24.94 -37.79
C ARG A 52 -8.50 -24.14 -39.08
N ARG A 53 -9.44 -23.21 -39.28
CA ARG A 53 -9.46 -22.24 -40.36
C ARG A 53 -9.24 -20.86 -39.77
N SER A 54 -8.78 -19.95 -40.61
CA SER A 54 -8.57 -18.57 -40.25
C SER A 54 -9.38 -17.69 -41.17
N ILE A 55 -10.12 -16.74 -40.62
CA ILE A 55 -11.01 -15.85 -41.37
C ILE A 55 -10.74 -14.39 -40.99
N SER A 56 -10.72 -13.51 -41.99
CA SER A 56 -10.58 -12.08 -41.73
C SER A 56 -11.90 -11.47 -41.24
N LEU A 57 -11.82 -10.42 -40.41
CA LEU A 57 -13.01 -9.64 -40.01
C LEU A 57 -13.79 -9.06 -41.21
N ARG A 58 -13.09 -8.81 -42.33
CA ARG A 58 -13.69 -8.42 -43.60
C ARG A 58 -14.57 -9.52 -44.19
N GLU A 59 -14.11 -10.77 -44.16
CA GLU A 59 -14.90 -11.91 -44.65
C GLU A 59 -16.11 -12.17 -43.75
N VAL A 60 -15.99 -12.00 -42.43
CA VAL A 60 -17.14 -12.06 -41.50
C VAL A 60 -18.18 -10.98 -41.85
N ALA A 61 -17.74 -9.75 -42.07
CA ALA A 61 -18.61 -8.64 -42.47
C ALA A 61 -19.26 -8.88 -43.85
N ARG A 62 -18.52 -9.48 -44.80
CA ARG A 62 -19.03 -9.89 -46.11
C ARG A 62 -20.11 -10.97 -45.97
N TRP A 63 -19.89 -12.01 -45.18
CA TRP A 63 -20.88 -13.05 -44.93
C TRP A 63 -22.13 -12.49 -44.24
N ALA A 64 -22.00 -11.57 -43.30
CA ALA A 64 -23.16 -10.91 -42.68
C ALA A 64 -24.06 -10.24 -43.74
N LYS A 65 -23.46 -9.46 -44.65
CA LYS A 65 -24.18 -8.80 -45.75
C LYS A 65 -24.78 -9.79 -46.75
N GLU A 66 -24.06 -10.85 -47.09
CA GLU A 66 -24.54 -11.87 -48.03
C GLU A 66 -25.64 -12.77 -47.41
N ALA A 67 -25.59 -13.01 -46.10
CA ALA A 67 -26.60 -13.74 -45.36
C ALA A 67 -27.94 -13.00 -45.32
N GLU A 68 -27.90 -11.68 -45.10
CA GLU A 68 -29.08 -10.80 -45.19
C GLU A 68 -29.69 -10.78 -46.59
N ARG A 69 -28.87 -10.98 -47.63
CA ARG A 69 -29.32 -11.12 -49.02
C ARG A 69 -29.86 -12.52 -49.35
N GLY A 70 -30.04 -13.38 -48.36
CA GLY A 70 -30.66 -14.69 -48.53
C GLY A 70 -29.70 -15.81 -48.92
N LYS A 71 -28.40 -15.59 -49.09
CA LYS A 71 -27.50 -16.64 -49.62
C LYS A 71 -27.29 -17.78 -48.60
N PRO A 72 -27.65 -19.04 -48.91
CA PRO A 72 -27.59 -20.17 -47.94
C PRO A 72 -26.21 -20.39 -47.33
N PHE A 73 -25.15 -20.33 -48.14
CA PHE A 73 -23.78 -20.52 -47.69
C PHE A 73 -23.33 -19.45 -46.69
N ALA A 74 -23.70 -18.18 -46.93
CA ALA A 74 -23.38 -17.08 -46.04
C ALA A 74 -24.20 -17.14 -44.74
N GLN A 75 -25.48 -17.53 -44.82
CA GLN A 75 -26.34 -17.74 -43.65
C GLN A 75 -25.82 -18.87 -42.77
N TYR A 76 -25.43 -20.01 -43.36
CA TYR A 76 -24.81 -21.11 -42.63
C TYR A 76 -23.56 -20.65 -41.88
N ASN A 77 -22.62 -20.00 -42.57
CA ASN A 77 -21.38 -19.55 -41.95
C ASN A 77 -21.63 -18.50 -40.85
N LEU A 78 -22.57 -17.57 -41.06
CA LEU A 78 -22.95 -16.60 -40.03
C LEU A 78 -23.56 -17.30 -38.80
N GLY A 79 -24.35 -18.36 -39.01
CA GLY A 79 -24.83 -19.23 -37.93
C GLY A 79 -23.70 -19.84 -37.12
N VAL A 80 -22.66 -20.39 -37.78
CA VAL A 80 -21.46 -20.93 -37.11
C VAL A 80 -20.75 -19.85 -36.30
N MET A 81 -20.61 -18.64 -36.85
CA MET A 81 -19.97 -17.52 -36.16
C MET A 81 -20.71 -17.14 -34.88
N TYR A 82 -22.04 -17.04 -34.92
CA TYR A 82 -22.85 -16.79 -33.71
C TYR A 82 -22.81 -17.95 -32.72
N PHE A 83 -22.74 -19.19 -33.20
CA PHE A 83 -22.65 -20.38 -32.34
C PHE A 83 -21.32 -20.43 -31.57
N GLN A 84 -20.21 -20.12 -32.25
CA GLN A 84 -18.86 -20.17 -31.68
C GLN A 84 -18.40 -18.85 -31.04
N GLY A 85 -19.03 -17.72 -31.34
CA GLY A 85 -18.60 -16.39 -30.89
C GLY A 85 -17.38 -15.86 -31.64
N VAL A 86 -17.21 -16.24 -32.91
CA VAL A 86 -16.06 -15.84 -33.73
C VAL A 86 -16.41 -14.61 -34.54
N GLY A 87 -15.73 -13.49 -34.27
CA GLY A 87 -15.97 -12.21 -34.97
C GLY A 87 -17.29 -11.51 -34.63
N VAL A 88 -18.19 -12.21 -33.92
CA VAL A 88 -19.46 -11.73 -33.38
C VAL A 88 -19.62 -12.25 -31.95
N GLU A 89 -20.43 -11.58 -31.13
CA GLU A 89 -20.76 -12.09 -29.80
C GLU A 89 -21.52 -13.43 -29.90
N LYS A 90 -21.14 -14.40 -29.06
CA LYS A 90 -21.78 -15.72 -29.03
C LYS A 90 -23.28 -15.58 -28.71
N ASN A 91 -24.13 -16.02 -29.63
CA ASN A 91 -25.58 -15.89 -29.51
C ASN A 91 -26.30 -17.12 -30.10
N PRO A 92 -26.68 -18.09 -29.26
CA PRO A 92 -27.38 -19.31 -29.69
C PRO A 92 -28.71 -19.06 -30.43
N ASN A 93 -29.46 -18.03 -30.03
CA ASN A 93 -30.75 -17.70 -30.65
C ASN A 93 -30.56 -17.17 -32.08
N GLU A 94 -29.54 -16.34 -32.30
CA GLU A 94 -29.20 -15.86 -33.65
C GLU A 94 -28.61 -16.99 -34.50
N ALA A 95 -27.76 -17.84 -33.93
CA ALA A 95 -27.25 -19.03 -34.61
C ALA A 95 -28.40 -19.90 -35.12
N PHE A 96 -29.38 -20.21 -34.25
CA PHE A 96 -30.57 -20.97 -34.60
C PHE A 96 -31.34 -20.34 -35.78
N LYS A 97 -31.61 -19.03 -35.75
CA LYS A 97 -32.30 -18.32 -36.83
C LYS A 97 -31.57 -18.44 -38.17
N TRP A 98 -30.25 -18.27 -38.17
CA TRP A 98 -29.46 -18.31 -39.40
C TRP A 98 -29.29 -19.72 -39.96
N PHE A 99 -29.09 -20.72 -39.11
CA PHE A 99 -29.10 -22.12 -39.54
C PHE A 99 -30.46 -22.51 -40.11
N LYS A 100 -31.57 -22.08 -39.48
CA LYS A 100 -32.91 -22.32 -40.01
C LYS A 100 -33.12 -21.74 -41.40
N LYS A 101 -32.80 -20.46 -41.61
CA LYS A 101 -32.90 -19.83 -42.93
C LYS A 101 -32.08 -20.55 -44.01
N ALA A 102 -30.91 -21.07 -43.65
CA ALA A 102 -30.06 -21.81 -44.58
C ALA A 102 -30.59 -23.21 -44.87
N ALA A 103 -31.11 -23.91 -43.84
CA ALA A 103 -31.69 -25.25 -43.96
C ALA A 103 -33.01 -25.24 -44.74
N ASP A 104 -33.86 -24.23 -44.54
CA ASP A 104 -35.10 -24.02 -45.30
C ASP A 104 -34.82 -23.84 -46.82
N GLN A 105 -33.58 -23.49 -47.18
CA GLN A 105 -33.09 -23.40 -48.56
C GLN A 105 -32.34 -24.65 -49.03
N GLY A 106 -32.43 -25.76 -48.29
CA GLY A 106 -31.83 -27.04 -48.63
C GLY A 106 -30.33 -27.15 -48.34
N SER A 107 -29.77 -26.35 -47.42
CA SER A 107 -28.36 -26.52 -47.01
C SER A 107 -28.20 -27.72 -46.06
N PRO A 108 -27.53 -28.82 -46.47
CA PRO A 108 -27.42 -30.02 -45.64
C PRO A 108 -26.57 -29.80 -44.39
N ASN A 109 -25.56 -28.94 -44.46
CA ASN A 109 -24.76 -28.58 -43.29
C ASN A 109 -25.59 -27.79 -42.28
N ALA A 110 -26.44 -26.86 -42.74
CA ALA A 110 -27.31 -26.12 -41.83
C ALA A 110 -28.40 -27.01 -41.21
N GLY A 111 -28.95 -27.96 -41.98
CA GLY A 111 -29.87 -28.98 -41.47
C GLY A 111 -29.22 -29.85 -40.38
N GLY A 112 -27.99 -30.31 -40.61
CA GLY A 112 -27.22 -31.05 -39.60
C GLY A 112 -26.99 -30.26 -38.31
N PHE A 113 -26.64 -28.97 -38.41
CA PHE A 113 -26.51 -28.10 -37.23
C PHE A 113 -27.84 -27.83 -36.54
N LEU A 114 -28.93 -27.63 -37.28
CA LEU A 114 -30.26 -27.50 -36.68
C LEU A 114 -30.67 -28.75 -35.91
N GLY A 115 -30.38 -29.95 -36.43
CA GLY A 115 -30.60 -31.19 -35.71
C GLY A 115 -29.91 -31.18 -34.34
N ILE A 116 -28.65 -30.72 -34.28
CA ILE A 116 -27.88 -30.58 -33.03
C ILE A 116 -28.55 -29.56 -32.10
N LEU A 117 -29.02 -28.42 -32.62
CA LEU A 117 -29.66 -27.39 -31.82
C LEU A 117 -30.99 -27.86 -31.21
N TYR A 118 -31.81 -28.58 -31.98
CA TYR A 118 -33.05 -29.18 -31.47
C TYR A 118 -32.77 -30.32 -30.48
N GLU A 119 -31.77 -31.17 -30.73
CA GLU A 119 -31.41 -32.27 -29.83
C GLU A 119 -30.95 -31.77 -28.45
N ASN A 120 -30.34 -30.59 -28.37
CA ASN A 120 -29.77 -30.03 -27.13
C ASN A 120 -30.53 -28.82 -26.58
N GLY A 121 -31.62 -28.39 -27.21
CA GLY A 121 -32.36 -27.18 -26.82
C GLY A 121 -31.50 -25.90 -26.88
N ILE A 122 -30.58 -25.80 -27.84
CA ILE A 122 -29.67 -24.64 -27.97
C ILE A 122 -30.32 -23.60 -28.87
N GLY A 123 -30.74 -22.47 -28.27
CA GLY A 123 -31.44 -21.40 -28.99
C GLY A 123 -32.90 -21.72 -29.34
N THR A 124 -33.42 -22.84 -28.83
CA THR A 124 -34.78 -23.37 -29.01
C THR A 124 -35.09 -24.36 -27.89
N SER A 125 -36.29 -24.93 -27.82
CA SER A 125 -36.60 -26.02 -26.89
C SER A 125 -36.09 -27.37 -27.42
N GLU A 126 -35.70 -28.27 -26.51
CA GLU A 126 -35.32 -29.64 -26.86
C GLU A 126 -36.48 -30.35 -27.59
N ASN A 127 -36.17 -30.97 -28.74
CA ASN A 127 -37.15 -31.70 -29.54
C ASN A 127 -36.43 -32.77 -30.40
N PHE A 128 -36.49 -34.03 -29.98
CA PHE A 128 -35.78 -35.11 -30.66
C PHE A 128 -36.44 -35.50 -31.99
N GLU A 129 -37.76 -35.34 -32.12
CA GLU A 129 -38.50 -35.64 -33.35
C GLU A 129 -38.06 -34.70 -34.48
N LEU A 130 -38.05 -33.38 -34.23
CA LEU A 130 -37.56 -32.39 -35.18
C LEU A 130 -36.06 -32.55 -35.44
N ALA A 131 -35.28 -32.92 -34.42
CA ALA A 131 -33.86 -33.22 -34.62
C ALA A 131 -33.70 -34.38 -35.62
N ALA A 132 -34.47 -35.46 -35.46
CA ALA A 132 -34.45 -36.60 -36.36
C ALA A 132 -34.87 -36.23 -37.79
N GLU A 133 -35.91 -35.41 -37.96
CA GLU A 133 -36.35 -34.93 -39.28
C GLU A 133 -35.25 -34.14 -40.01
N PHE A 134 -34.62 -33.17 -39.34
CA PHE A 134 -33.55 -32.38 -39.92
C PHE A 134 -32.28 -33.21 -40.17
N TYR A 135 -31.95 -34.16 -39.28
CA TYR A 135 -30.86 -35.10 -39.51
C TYR A 135 -31.15 -36.01 -40.69
N GLU A 136 -32.37 -36.52 -40.86
CA GLU A 136 -32.74 -37.40 -41.97
C GLU A 136 -32.62 -36.69 -43.32
N GLU A 137 -33.13 -35.47 -43.42
CA GLU A 137 -33.02 -34.69 -44.64
C GLU A 137 -31.56 -34.38 -44.99
N ALA A 138 -30.77 -33.93 -44.03
CA ALA A 138 -29.34 -33.68 -44.23
C ALA A 138 -28.55 -34.96 -44.53
N ALA A 139 -28.90 -36.10 -43.91
CA ALA A 139 -28.25 -37.39 -44.11
C ALA A 139 -28.47 -37.95 -45.51
N ARG A 140 -29.68 -37.79 -46.08
CA ARG A 140 -30.00 -38.15 -47.48
C ARG A 140 -29.16 -37.37 -48.47
N GLN A 141 -28.83 -36.13 -48.15
CA GLN A 141 -27.97 -35.25 -48.95
C GLN A 141 -26.47 -35.47 -48.70
N GLY A 142 -26.10 -36.50 -47.92
CA GLY A 142 -24.70 -36.90 -47.72
C GLY A 142 -23.98 -36.21 -46.56
N ASN A 143 -24.68 -35.48 -45.68
CA ASN A 143 -24.03 -34.87 -44.51
C ASN A 143 -23.63 -35.94 -43.48
N THR A 144 -22.33 -36.17 -43.32
CA THR A 144 -21.76 -37.22 -42.45
C THR A 144 -22.13 -37.04 -40.97
N THR A 145 -22.14 -35.81 -40.46
CA THR A 145 -22.54 -35.52 -39.07
C THR A 145 -23.99 -35.89 -38.80
N ALA A 146 -24.88 -35.55 -39.73
CA ALA A 146 -26.30 -35.89 -39.66
C ALA A 146 -26.52 -37.40 -39.80
N GLN A 147 -25.78 -38.08 -40.69
CA GLN A 147 -25.82 -39.55 -40.82
C GLN A 147 -25.45 -40.22 -39.49
N PHE A 148 -24.37 -39.78 -38.84
CA PHE A 148 -23.94 -40.33 -37.55
C PHE A 148 -24.99 -40.08 -36.44
N ASN A 149 -25.45 -38.83 -36.30
CA ASN A 149 -26.42 -38.48 -35.27
C ASN A 149 -27.77 -39.17 -35.48
N LEU A 150 -28.23 -39.32 -36.74
CA LEU A 150 -29.43 -40.10 -37.05
C LEU A 150 -29.26 -41.58 -36.68
N GLY A 151 -28.09 -42.16 -36.96
CA GLY A 151 -27.75 -43.51 -36.49
C GLY A 151 -27.87 -43.64 -34.97
N ARG A 152 -27.39 -42.65 -34.22
CA ARG A 152 -27.50 -42.58 -32.75
C ARG A 152 -28.96 -42.48 -32.28
N LEU A 153 -29.80 -41.67 -32.95
CA LEU A 153 -31.22 -41.56 -32.61
C LEU A 153 -31.97 -42.87 -32.85
N TYR A 154 -31.73 -43.57 -33.97
CA TYR A 154 -32.32 -44.88 -34.22
C TYR A 154 -31.83 -45.96 -33.25
N PHE A 155 -30.54 -45.92 -32.86
CA PHE A 155 -29.98 -46.85 -31.88
C PHE A 155 -30.62 -46.69 -30.50
N GLN A 156 -30.81 -45.45 -30.06
CA GLN A 156 -31.38 -45.10 -28.75
C GLN A 156 -32.91 -45.09 -28.73
N GLY A 157 -33.57 -44.94 -29.88
CA GLY A 157 -35.02 -44.75 -29.97
C GLY A 157 -35.48 -43.38 -29.45
N LYS A 158 -34.68 -42.32 -29.63
CA LYS A 158 -35.03 -40.95 -29.21
C LYS A 158 -35.55 -40.14 -30.39
N GLY A 159 -36.76 -39.61 -30.29
CA GLY A 159 -37.43 -38.87 -31.37
C GLY A 159 -37.84 -39.72 -32.58
N VAL A 160 -37.44 -40.99 -32.60
CA VAL A 160 -37.80 -42.00 -33.59
C VAL A 160 -37.98 -43.34 -32.88
N GLN A 161 -38.77 -44.24 -33.48
CA GLN A 161 -38.84 -45.61 -33.00
C GLN A 161 -37.44 -46.26 -33.09
N ARG A 162 -37.02 -46.94 -32.01
CA ARG A 162 -35.74 -47.66 -31.98
C ARG A 162 -35.68 -48.67 -33.14
N ASP A 163 -34.68 -48.52 -34.00
CA ASP A 163 -34.47 -49.35 -35.19
C ASP A 163 -32.96 -49.61 -35.35
N PRO A 164 -32.44 -50.69 -34.75
CA PRO A 164 -31.02 -50.99 -34.80
C PRO A 164 -30.54 -51.36 -36.21
N VAL A 165 -31.41 -51.79 -37.12
CA VAL A 165 -31.06 -52.08 -38.52
C VAL A 165 -30.77 -50.78 -39.26
N LYS A 166 -31.61 -49.75 -39.08
CA LYS A 166 -31.35 -48.41 -39.62
C LYS A 166 -30.13 -47.76 -38.97
N ALA A 167 -29.94 -47.95 -37.66
CA ALA A 167 -28.73 -47.49 -36.98
C ALA A 167 -27.47 -48.10 -37.59
N ALA A 168 -27.46 -49.42 -37.79
CA ALA A 168 -26.36 -50.13 -38.44
C ALA A 168 -26.10 -49.63 -39.86
N HIS A 169 -27.16 -49.38 -40.63
CA HIS A 169 -27.06 -48.82 -41.98
C HIS A 169 -26.32 -47.47 -42.00
N TRP A 170 -26.73 -46.54 -41.12
CA TRP A 170 -26.13 -45.22 -41.06
C TRP A 170 -24.72 -45.22 -40.46
N PHE A 171 -24.50 -45.95 -39.37
CA PHE A 171 -23.16 -46.09 -38.79
C PHE A 171 -22.18 -46.73 -39.78
N ARG A 172 -22.60 -47.75 -40.56
CA ARG A 172 -21.74 -48.36 -41.59
C ARG A 172 -21.31 -47.35 -42.64
N LYS A 173 -22.24 -46.58 -43.20
CA LYS A 173 -21.92 -45.53 -44.19
C LYS A 173 -20.88 -44.54 -43.68
N VAL A 174 -20.96 -44.15 -42.41
CA VAL A 174 -20.05 -43.16 -41.81
C VAL A 174 -18.73 -43.81 -41.36
N ALA A 175 -18.77 -45.04 -40.86
CA ALA A 175 -17.59 -45.80 -40.44
C ALA A 175 -16.66 -46.14 -41.61
N GLU A 176 -17.23 -46.45 -42.79
CA GLU A 176 -16.52 -46.69 -44.04
C GLU A 176 -15.80 -45.43 -44.56
N GLN A 177 -16.28 -44.24 -44.20
CA GLN A 177 -15.62 -42.96 -44.49
C GLN A 177 -14.49 -42.64 -43.49
N GLY A 178 -14.21 -43.53 -42.54
CA GLY A 178 -13.11 -43.37 -41.59
C GLY A 178 -13.49 -42.73 -40.25
N ASN A 179 -14.75 -42.36 -40.01
CA ASN A 179 -15.13 -41.71 -38.75
C ASN A 179 -15.01 -42.65 -37.55
N ALA A 180 -14.18 -42.29 -36.57
CA ALA A 180 -13.85 -43.15 -35.44
C ALA A 180 -15.04 -43.47 -34.52
N MET A 181 -15.89 -42.48 -34.22
CA MET A 181 -17.09 -42.69 -33.40
C MET A 181 -18.07 -43.67 -34.05
N ALA A 182 -18.30 -43.55 -35.36
CA ALA A 182 -19.16 -44.47 -36.11
C ALA A 182 -18.54 -45.88 -36.20
N GLN A 183 -17.21 -45.98 -36.34
CA GLN A 183 -16.52 -47.26 -36.27
C GLN A 183 -16.72 -47.92 -34.90
N ASN A 184 -16.59 -47.17 -33.80
CA ASN A 184 -16.89 -47.67 -32.47
C ASN A 184 -18.34 -48.15 -32.35
N HIS A 185 -19.32 -47.32 -32.72
CA HIS A 185 -20.75 -47.68 -32.62
C HIS A 185 -21.11 -48.90 -33.49
N LEU A 186 -20.53 -49.02 -34.69
CA LEU A 186 -20.73 -50.21 -35.52
C LEU A 186 -20.10 -51.45 -34.88
N GLY A 187 -18.94 -51.31 -34.23
CA GLY A 187 -18.33 -52.36 -33.42
C GLY A 187 -19.27 -52.85 -32.32
N VAL A 188 -19.91 -51.93 -31.58
CA VAL A 188 -20.90 -52.25 -30.53
C VAL A 188 -22.08 -53.05 -31.09
N LEU A 189 -22.59 -52.67 -32.26
CA LEU A 189 -23.68 -53.42 -32.89
C LEU A 189 -23.28 -54.86 -33.26
N TYR A 190 -22.06 -55.07 -33.76
CA TYR A 190 -21.54 -56.41 -34.06
C TYR A 190 -21.25 -57.20 -32.79
N GLU A 191 -20.81 -56.55 -31.71
CA GLU A 191 -20.57 -57.18 -30.43
C GLU A 191 -21.86 -57.71 -29.79
N ASN A 192 -22.93 -56.92 -29.86
CA ASN A 192 -24.22 -57.24 -29.25
C ASN A 192 -25.14 -58.06 -30.13
N GLY A 193 -25.00 -57.97 -31.47
CA GLY A 193 -25.94 -58.55 -32.42
C GLY A 193 -27.22 -57.71 -32.61
N ASP A 194 -27.14 -56.40 -32.37
CA ASP A 194 -28.28 -55.49 -32.47
C ASP A 194 -28.50 -55.04 -33.92
N GLY A 195 -29.54 -55.58 -34.59
CA GLY A 195 -29.87 -55.21 -35.97
C GLY A 195 -28.88 -55.72 -37.04
N ILE A 196 -27.80 -56.37 -36.61
CA ILE A 196 -26.82 -57.09 -37.44
C ILE A 196 -26.42 -58.38 -36.72
N GLU A 197 -25.96 -59.39 -37.46
CA GLU A 197 -25.52 -60.65 -36.87
C GLU A 197 -24.31 -60.43 -35.95
N LYS A 198 -24.38 -61.02 -34.75
CA LYS A 198 -23.34 -60.91 -33.73
C LYS A 198 -22.03 -61.52 -34.20
N ASN A 199 -20.94 -60.75 -34.18
CA ASN A 199 -19.62 -61.21 -34.58
C ASN A 199 -18.49 -60.41 -33.89
N TYR A 200 -17.85 -61.03 -32.89
CA TYR A 200 -16.77 -60.39 -32.12
C TYR A 200 -15.52 -60.07 -32.95
N SER A 201 -15.20 -60.89 -33.96
CA SER A 201 -14.03 -60.65 -34.82
C SER A 201 -14.21 -59.39 -35.66
N ILE A 202 -15.41 -59.19 -36.22
CA ILE A 202 -15.75 -57.98 -36.97
C ILE A 202 -15.84 -56.78 -36.02
N ALA A 203 -16.42 -56.93 -34.83
CA ALA A 203 -16.46 -55.87 -33.81
C ALA A 203 -15.05 -55.38 -33.47
N ARG A 204 -14.11 -56.31 -33.22
CA ARG A 204 -12.71 -56.01 -32.96
C ARG A 204 -12.04 -55.23 -34.08
N GLU A 205 -12.29 -55.60 -35.34
CA GLU A 205 -11.72 -54.87 -36.48
C GLU A 205 -12.19 -53.41 -36.53
N TRP A 206 -13.46 -53.16 -36.23
CA TRP A 206 -14.01 -51.82 -36.16
C TRP A 206 -13.48 -51.03 -34.94
N TYR A 207 -13.43 -51.63 -33.76
CA TYR A 207 -12.81 -51.01 -32.58
C TYR A 207 -11.33 -50.70 -32.81
N LEU A 208 -10.58 -51.57 -33.50
CA LEU A 208 -9.18 -51.31 -33.83
C LEU A 208 -9.02 -50.09 -34.75
N LYS A 209 -9.92 -49.91 -35.72
CA LYS A 209 -9.91 -48.71 -36.59
C LYS A 209 -10.22 -47.44 -35.78
N ALA A 210 -11.17 -47.50 -34.84
CA ALA A 210 -11.49 -46.39 -33.95
C ALA A 210 -10.32 -46.07 -33.00
N ALA A 211 -9.75 -47.09 -32.36
CA ALA A 211 -8.63 -46.98 -31.43
C ALA A 211 -7.35 -46.41 -32.08
N ARG A 212 -7.08 -46.71 -33.35
CA ARG A 212 -5.96 -46.11 -34.11
C ARG A 212 -6.11 -44.60 -34.31
N GLN A 213 -7.31 -44.08 -34.15
CA GLN A 213 -7.63 -42.66 -34.26
C GLN A 213 -7.82 -42.00 -32.89
N ASP A 214 -7.37 -42.65 -31.80
CA ASP A 214 -7.51 -42.15 -30.43
C ASP A 214 -8.97 -41.94 -29.99
N ASP A 215 -9.92 -42.73 -30.53
CA ASP A 215 -11.29 -42.74 -30.02
C ASP A 215 -11.35 -43.36 -28.61
N PRO A 216 -11.74 -42.61 -27.56
CA PRO A 216 -11.65 -43.11 -26.18
C PRO A 216 -12.56 -44.32 -25.95
N GLU A 217 -13.78 -44.31 -26.49
CA GLU A 217 -14.72 -45.43 -26.38
C GLU A 217 -14.24 -46.66 -27.16
N GLY A 218 -13.71 -46.47 -28.37
CA GLY A 218 -13.12 -47.54 -29.18
C GLY A 218 -11.90 -48.18 -28.53
N LEU A 219 -11.04 -47.39 -27.88
CA LEU A 219 -9.94 -47.90 -27.05
C LEU A 219 -10.46 -48.72 -25.87
N TYR A 220 -11.47 -48.22 -25.15
CA TYR A 220 -12.09 -48.92 -24.03
C TYR A 220 -12.72 -50.24 -24.46
N ASN A 221 -13.55 -50.23 -25.51
CA ASN A 221 -14.23 -51.42 -26.04
C ASN A 221 -13.24 -52.43 -26.65
N LEU A 222 -12.15 -51.98 -27.27
CA LEU A 222 -11.09 -52.90 -27.67
C LEU A 222 -10.42 -53.54 -26.45
N GLY A 223 -10.19 -52.76 -25.39
CA GLY A 223 -9.67 -53.24 -24.12
C GLY A 223 -10.55 -54.32 -23.51
N THR A 224 -11.88 -54.16 -23.53
CA THR A 224 -12.81 -55.18 -23.02
C THR A 224 -12.75 -56.48 -23.84
N LEU A 225 -12.60 -56.42 -25.16
CA LEU A 225 -12.43 -57.63 -25.98
C LEU A 225 -11.15 -58.39 -25.60
N TYR A 226 -10.04 -57.69 -25.35
CA TYR A 226 -8.79 -58.30 -24.89
C TYR A 226 -8.87 -58.83 -23.45
N GLU A 227 -9.58 -58.14 -22.56
CA GLU A 227 -9.80 -58.58 -21.17
C GLU A 227 -10.55 -59.91 -21.12
N TRP A 228 -11.58 -60.05 -21.95
CA TRP A 228 -12.47 -61.22 -21.95
C TRP A 228 -12.14 -62.27 -23.02
N GLY A 229 -11.15 -62.03 -23.89
CA GLY A 229 -10.79 -62.93 -24.98
C GLY A 229 -11.90 -63.12 -26.02
N LYS A 230 -12.70 -62.08 -26.31
CA LYS A 230 -13.84 -62.15 -27.23
C LYS A 230 -13.41 -61.75 -28.64
N GLY A 231 -13.37 -62.71 -29.56
CA GLY A 231 -12.89 -62.48 -30.94
C GLY A 231 -11.39 -62.18 -31.03
N VAL A 232 -10.65 -62.35 -29.93
CA VAL A 232 -9.19 -62.21 -29.82
C VAL A 232 -8.69 -63.08 -28.67
N GLU A 233 -7.42 -63.46 -28.69
CA GLU A 233 -6.79 -64.11 -27.54
C GLU A 233 -6.77 -63.16 -26.33
N ARG A 234 -7.12 -63.68 -25.15
CA ARG A 234 -7.16 -62.90 -23.91
C ARG A 234 -5.76 -62.36 -23.58
N ASN A 235 -5.66 -61.05 -23.36
CA ASN A 235 -4.41 -60.39 -22.99
C ASN A 235 -4.67 -59.19 -22.06
N GLU A 236 -4.41 -59.38 -20.78
CA GLU A 236 -4.71 -58.38 -19.74
C GLU A 236 -3.79 -57.15 -19.82
N ASN A 237 -2.52 -57.33 -20.21
CA ASN A 237 -1.58 -56.21 -20.38
C ASN A 237 -2.01 -55.31 -21.54
N THR A 238 -2.39 -55.89 -22.67
CA THR A 238 -2.94 -55.13 -23.79
C THR A 238 -4.23 -54.42 -23.41
N ALA A 239 -5.12 -55.08 -22.65
CA ALA A 239 -6.32 -54.44 -22.13
C ALA A 239 -6.00 -53.24 -21.21
N TYR A 240 -5.05 -53.39 -20.28
CA TYR A 240 -4.59 -52.32 -19.40
C TYR A 240 -4.06 -51.12 -20.17
N GLU A 241 -3.20 -51.32 -21.17
CA GLU A 241 -2.63 -50.23 -21.97
C GLU A 241 -3.71 -49.48 -22.76
N LEU A 242 -4.71 -50.20 -23.29
CA LEU A 242 -5.86 -49.61 -23.97
C LEU A 242 -6.75 -48.81 -23.01
N TYR A 243 -7.01 -49.34 -21.81
CA TYR A 243 -7.73 -48.61 -20.75
C TYR A 243 -6.97 -47.37 -20.29
N ARG A 244 -5.64 -47.47 -20.13
CA ARG A 244 -4.78 -46.33 -19.77
C ARG A 244 -4.90 -45.20 -20.78
N ARG A 245 -4.72 -45.53 -22.06
CA ARG A 245 -4.82 -44.54 -23.15
C ARG A 245 -6.22 -43.92 -23.22
N SER A 246 -7.27 -44.72 -23.09
CA SER A 246 -8.65 -44.24 -23.06
C SER A 246 -8.93 -43.28 -21.88
N ALA A 247 -8.45 -43.61 -20.68
CA ALA A 247 -8.62 -42.79 -19.49
C ALA A 247 -7.84 -41.47 -19.55
N GLU A 248 -6.65 -41.48 -20.14
CA GLU A 248 -5.82 -40.31 -20.41
C GLU A 248 -6.50 -39.36 -21.41
N LEU A 249 -7.27 -39.89 -22.36
CA LEU A 249 -8.12 -39.13 -23.27
C LEU A 249 -9.44 -38.67 -22.63
N GLY A 250 -9.67 -39.01 -21.36
CA GLY A 250 -10.74 -38.43 -20.55
C GLY A 250 -11.97 -39.31 -20.35
N LEU A 251 -12.05 -40.53 -20.90
CA LEU A 251 -13.23 -41.37 -20.74
C LEU A 251 -13.42 -41.80 -19.28
N ASP A 252 -14.51 -41.36 -18.65
CA ASP A 252 -14.86 -41.61 -17.25
C ASP A 252 -14.96 -43.12 -16.94
N LEU A 253 -15.51 -43.92 -17.86
CA LEU A 253 -15.59 -45.38 -17.75
C LEU A 253 -14.21 -46.04 -17.69
N ALA A 254 -13.27 -45.56 -18.51
CA ALA A 254 -11.90 -46.07 -18.51
C ALA A 254 -11.14 -45.63 -17.25
N GLN A 255 -11.38 -44.41 -16.78
CA GLN A 255 -10.84 -43.93 -15.51
C GLN A 255 -11.35 -44.78 -14.33
N PHE A 256 -12.66 -45.05 -14.27
CA PHE A 256 -13.22 -45.97 -13.28
C PHE A 256 -12.60 -47.36 -13.40
N LYS A 257 -12.46 -47.89 -14.61
CA LYS A 257 -11.84 -49.20 -14.85
C LYS A 257 -10.40 -49.25 -14.35
N LEU A 258 -9.56 -48.27 -14.68
CA LEU A 258 -8.20 -48.19 -14.14
C LEU A 258 -8.17 -48.07 -12.62
N ALA A 259 -9.12 -47.32 -12.06
CA ALA A 259 -9.25 -47.21 -10.62
C ALA A 259 -9.47 -48.60 -10.00
N THR A 260 -10.38 -49.40 -10.56
CA THR A 260 -10.62 -50.77 -10.10
C THR A 260 -9.40 -51.67 -10.29
N LEU A 261 -8.67 -51.58 -11.40
CA LEU A 261 -7.49 -52.41 -11.66
C LEU A 261 -6.34 -52.11 -10.69
N HIS A 262 -6.11 -50.84 -10.37
CA HIS A 262 -5.13 -50.44 -9.36
C HIS A 262 -5.60 -50.76 -7.93
N TYR A 263 -6.91 -50.83 -7.70
CA TYR A 263 -7.48 -51.21 -6.41
C TYR A 263 -7.36 -52.71 -6.13
N THR A 264 -7.72 -53.56 -7.10
CA THR A 264 -7.67 -55.03 -6.92
C THR A 264 -6.24 -55.58 -7.02
N GLY A 265 -5.41 -54.97 -7.88
CA GLY A 265 -4.03 -55.42 -8.09
C GLY A 265 -3.90 -56.65 -9.00
N ASP A 266 -4.98 -57.03 -9.71
CA ASP A 266 -5.02 -58.29 -10.49
C ASP A 266 -4.12 -58.26 -11.73
N THR A 267 -4.03 -57.10 -12.40
CA THR A 267 -3.28 -56.94 -13.67
C THR A 267 -2.05 -56.04 -13.52
N VAL A 268 -2.08 -55.13 -12.55
CA VAL A 268 -1.01 -54.17 -12.27
C VAL A 268 -0.77 -54.08 -10.77
N ALA A 269 0.43 -53.61 -10.37
CA ALA A 269 0.74 -53.46 -8.96
C ALA A 269 -0.35 -52.65 -8.23
N GLN A 270 -0.86 -53.23 -7.14
CA GLN A 270 -1.88 -52.60 -6.31
C GLN A 270 -1.40 -51.23 -5.84
N SER A 271 -2.23 -50.20 -6.03
CA SER A 271 -1.93 -48.83 -5.64
C SER A 271 -3.20 -48.08 -5.29
N SER A 272 -3.45 -47.92 -3.99
CA SER A 272 -4.58 -47.12 -3.49
C SER A 272 -4.53 -45.67 -3.99
N ARG A 273 -3.32 -45.14 -4.21
CA ARG A 273 -3.09 -43.78 -4.73
C ARG A 273 -3.51 -43.62 -6.18
N GLU A 274 -3.04 -44.48 -7.09
CA GLU A 274 -3.45 -44.40 -8.50
C GLU A 274 -4.93 -44.75 -8.65
N ALA A 275 -5.42 -45.69 -7.84
CA ALA A 275 -6.83 -46.01 -7.79
C ALA A 275 -7.67 -44.77 -7.42
N LEU A 276 -7.31 -44.02 -6.38
CA LEU A 276 -8.07 -42.83 -5.94
C LEU A 276 -8.04 -41.71 -6.97
N LYS A 277 -6.87 -41.45 -7.53
CA LYS A 277 -6.70 -40.43 -8.57
C LYS A 277 -7.65 -40.66 -9.75
N TRP A 278 -7.74 -41.88 -10.25
CA TRP A 278 -8.63 -42.19 -11.36
C TRP A 278 -10.10 -42.26 -10.94
N LEU A 279 -10.38 -42.70 -9.71
CA LEU A 279 -11.74 -42.74 -9.16
C LEU A 279 -12.34 -41.34 -8.99
N CYS A 280 -11.58 -40.38 -8.46
CA CYS A 280 -12.03 -38.99 -8.35
C CYS A 280 -12.29 -38.35 -9.71
N LYS A 281 -11.36 -38.51 -10.67
CA LYS A 281 -11.54 -37.99 -12.04
C LYS A 281 -12.80 -38.53 -12.72
N SER A 282 -13.13 -39.80 -12.47
CA SER A 282 -14.35 -40.41 -12.99
C SER A 282 -15.59 -39.87 -12.27
N ALA A 283 -15.56 -39.75 -10.94
CA ALA A 283 -16.67 -39.24 -10.13
C ALA A 283 -17.00 -37.76 -10.42
N GLU A 284 -15.99 -36.92 -10.66
CA GLU A 284 -16.12 -35.51 -11.06
C GLU A 284 -16.86 -35.35 -12.40
N GLN A 285 -16.71 -36.34 -13.29
CA GLN A 285 -17.43 -36.39 -14.57
C GLN A 285 -18.86 -36.94 -14.43
N GLY A 286 -19.30 -37.24 -13.21
CA GLY A 286 -20.66 -37.72 -12.93
C GLY A 286 -20.82 -39.24 -13.01
N ASN A 287 -19.72 -40.01 -13.00
CA ASN A 287 -19.80 -41.46 -13.01
C ASN A 287 -20.39 -41.98 -11.68
N GLU A 288 -21.61 -42.50 -11.74
CA GLU A 288 -22.37 -42.97 -10.57
C GLU A 288 -21.67 -44.11 -9.84
N MET A 289 -20.99 -45.02 -10.56
CA MET A 289 -20.25 -46.13 -9.97
C MET A 289 -19.03 -45.63 -9.19
N ALA A 290 -18.32 -44.64 -9.73
CA ALA A 290 -17.18 -44.02 -9.05
C ALA A 290 -17.63 -43.28 -7.77
N GLN A 291 -18.74 -42.53 -7.84
CA GLN A 291 -19.32 -41.83 -6.69
C GLN A 291 -19.75 -42.82 -5.60
N TYR A 292 -20.49 -43.87 -5.97
CA TYR A 292 -20.90 -44.92 -5.05
C TYR A 292 -19.71 -45.65 -4.40
N PHE A 293 -18.66 -45.93 -5.18
CA PHE A 293 -17.45 -46.57 -4.66
C PHE A 293 -16.73 -45.69 -3.63
N LEU A 294 -16.67 -44.37 -3.85
CA LEU A 294 -16.11 -43.41 -2.90
C LEU A 294 -16.95 -43.32 -1.61
N GLU A 295 -18.27 -43.36 -1.73
CA GLU A 295 -19.18 -43.30 -0.58
C GLU A 295 -19.15 -44.55 0.29
N THR A 296 -19.01 -45.74 -0.32
CA THR A 296 -19.10 -47.03 0.39
C THR A 296 -17.79 -47.54 0.98
N THR A 297 -16.64 -47.15 0.43
CA THR A 297 -15.32 -47.65 0.87
C THR A 297 -14.64 -46.79 1.96
N GLY A 298 -15.40 -45.89 2.59
CA GLY A 298 -15.01 -44.72 3.39
C GLY A 298 -14.03 -44.83 4.58
N ASN A 299 -13.07 -45.76 4.60
CA ASN A 299 -11.92 -45.73 5.51
C ASN A 299 -10.64 -46.43 4.97
N ASN A 300 -10.68 -47.23 3.91
CA ASN A 300 -9.50 -47.99 3.42
C ASN A 300 -8.72 -47.28 2.29
N PHE A 301 -9.12 -46.08 1.92
CA PHE A 301 -8.66 -45.39 0.71
C PHE A 301 -8.19 -43.96 0.98
N VAL A 302 -7.76 -43.71 2.21
CA VAL A 302 -7.32 -42.39 2.67
C VAL A 302 -5.79 -42.33 2.54
N PRO A 303 -5.24 -41.53 1.60
CA PRO A 303 -3.80 -41.29 1.56
C PRO A 303 -3.36 -40.74 2.93
N ASN A 304 -2.25 -41.25 3.44
CA ASN A 304 -1.71 -40.75 4.70
C ASN A 304 -1.21 -39.29 4.52
N GLY A 305 -0.93 -38.62 5.63
CA GLY A 305 -0.52 -37.21 5.61
C GLY A 305 0.71 -36.93 4.72
N ASP A 306 1.65 -37.87 4.64
CA ASP A 306 2.91 -37.73 3.90
C ASP A 306 2.68 -37.70 2.39
N GLU A 307 1.82 -38.59 1.87
CA GLU A 307 1.48 -38.63 0.44
C GLU A 307 0.75 -37.37 -0.03
N LEU A 308 -0.14 -36.84 0.81
CA LEU A 308 -0.86 -35.59 0.56
C LEU A 308 0.11 -34.39 0.56
N PHE A 309 1.09 -34.40 1.46
CA PHE A 309 2.10 -33.34 1.55
C PHE A 309 3.01 -33.28 0.32
N GLU A 310 3.48 -34.44 -0.16
CA GLU A 310 4.29 -34.51 -1.39
C GLU A 310 3.54 -34.02 -2.63
N LYS A 311 2.22 -34.25 -2.68
CA LYS A 311 1.37 -33.65 -3.71
C LYS A 311 1.30 -32.13 -3.60
N GLY A 312 1.15 -31.59 -2.40
CA GLY A 312 1.25 -30.14 -2.17
C GLY A 312 2.57 -29.56 -2.70
N ASN A 313 3.71 -30.20 -2.39
CA ASN A 313 5.03 -29.79 -2.88
C ASN A 313 5.14 -29.82 -4.42
N TYR A 314 4.50 -30.79 -5.06
CA TYR A 314 4.48 -30.90 -6.52
C TYR A 314 3.78 -29.70 -7.18
N PHE A 315 2.59 -29.33 -6.70
CA PHE A 315 1.83 -28.20 -7.23
C PHE A 315 2.48 -26.85 -6.91
N PHE A 316 3.06 -26.73 -5.71
CA PHE A 316 3.82 -25.54 -5.31
C PHE A 316 4.96 -25.23 -6.29
N LYS A 317 5.75 -26.25 -6.68
CA LYS A 317 6.86 -26.11 -7.64
C LYS A 317 6.41 -25.65 -9.04
N ARG A 318 5.15 -25.91 -9.40
CA ARG A 318 4.55 -25.51 -10.69
C ARG A 318 3.85 -24.16 -10.63
N ASN A 319 3.91 -23.47 -9.49
CA ASN A 319 3.21 -22.21 -9.23
C ASN A 319 1.68 -22.35 -9.31
N GLU A 320 1.15 -23.54 -9.01
CA GLU A 320 -0.28 -23.86 -8.94
C GLU A 320 -0.73 -23.70 -7.46
N ILE A 321 -0.89 -22.45 -7.05
CA ILE A 321 -0.96 -22.03 -5.63
C ILE A 321 -2.23 -22.53 -4.92
N GLU A 322 -3.40 -22.42 -5.55
CA GLU A 322 -4.68 -22.86 -4.94
C GLU A 322 -4.70 -24.38 -4.74
N ASP A 323 -4.29 -25.13 -5.75
CA ASP A 323 -4.19 -26.59 -5.67
C ASP A 323 -3.19 -27.01 -4.58
N SER A 324 -2.01 -26.38 -4.55
CA SER A 324 -1.02 -26.61 -3.50
C SER A 324 -1.59 -26.39 -2.10
N PHE A 325 -2.36 -25.31 -1.90
CA PHE A 325 -2.99 -24.99 -0.62
C PHE A 325 -3.99 -26.06 -0.19
N GLN A 326 -4.87 -26.51 -1.10
CA GLN A 326 -5.85 -27.56 -0.79
C GLN A 326 -5.17 -28.87 -0.39
N TRP A 327 -4.10 -29.28 -1.09
CA TRP A 327 -3.32 -30.47 -0.75
C TRP A 327 -2.64 -30.36 0.61
N TYR A 328 -2.02 -29.22 0.92
CA TYR A 328 -1.46 -29.00 2.26
C TYR A 328 -2.53 -29.02 3.35
N ARG A 329 -3.71 -28.46 3.09
CA ARG A 329 -4.81 -28.46 4.06
C ARG A 329 -5.32 -29.88 4.33
N TRP A 330 -5.45 -30.73 3.31
CA TRP A 330 -5.81 -32.14 3.50
C TRP A 330 -4.74 -32.91 4.26
N ALA A 331 -3.45 -32.70 3.93
CA ALA A 331 -2.34 -33.29 4.68
C ALA A 331 -2.35 -32.85 6.16
N ALA A 332 -2.62 -31.57 6.43
CA ALA A 332 -2.69 -31.00 7.76
C ALA A 332 -3.84 -31.60 8.59
N GLN A 333 -4.99 -31.87 7.97
CA GLN A 333 -6.13 -32.57 8.58
C GLN A 333 -5.80 -34.04 8.93
N LYS A 334 -4.81 -34.63 8.27
CA LYS A 334 -4.25 -35.96 8.61
C LYS A 334 -3.06 -35.89 9.57
N ASN A 335 -2.95 -34.79 10.33
CA ASN A 335 -1.91 -34.55 11.33
C ASN A 335 -0.48 -34.48 10.78
N HIS A 336 -0.28 -34.20 9.48
CA HIS A 336 1.05 -33.97 8.95
C HIS A 336 1.61 -32.62 9.43
N ILE A 337 2.64 -32.66 10.27
CA ILE A 337 3.14 -31.50 11.04
C ILE A 337 3.61 -30.36 10.11
N GLU A 338 4.46 -30.67 9.12
CA GLU A 338 4.95 -29.66 8.18
C GLU A 338 3.80 -29.10 7.32
N ALA A 339 2.78 -29.90 7.03
CA ALA A 339 1.63 -29.42 6.24
C ALA A 339 0.75 -28.48 7.06
N GLN A 340 0.60 -28.72 8.38
CA GLN A 340 -0.05 -27.79 9.29
C GLN A 340 0.70 -26.45 9.30
N TYR A 341 2.03 -26.46 9.37
CA TYR A 341 2.83 -25.24 9.26
C TYR A 341 2.63 -24.53 7.92
N ARG A 342 2.76 -25.24 6.78
CA ARG A 342 2.55 -24.67 5.44
C ARG A 342 1.16 -24.06 5.29
N THR A 343 0.13 -24.78 5.74
CA THR A 343 -1.27 -24.30 5.71
C THR A 343 -1.40 -22.99 6.49
N GLY A 344 -0.79 -22.91 7.69
CA GLY A 344 -0.74 -21.67 8.47
C GLY A 344 -0.06 -20.53 7.71
N VAL A 345 1.10 -20.76 7.10
CA VAL A 345 1.84 -19.75 6.33
C VAL A 345 1.02 -19.19 5.16
N PHE A 346 0.27 -20.04 4.45
CA PHE A 346 -0.62 -19.63 3.37
C PHE A 346 -1.74 -18.70 3.85
N LEU A 347 -2.36 -19.04 4.99
CA LEU A 347 -3.47 -18.29 5.57
C LEU A 347 -3.02 -16.99 6.24
N ASP A 348 -1.77 -16.91 6.69
CA ASP A 348 -1.21 -15.74 7.35
C ASP A 348 -0.79 -14.64 6.35
N ASN A 349 -0.05 -15.01 5.29
CA ASN A 349 0.74 -14.03 4.53
C ASN A 349 -0.01 -13.21 3.48
N GLY A 350 -1.32 -13.40 3.26
CA GLY A 350 -2.16 -12.62 2.33
C GLY A 350 -1.69 -12.52 0.85
N ARG A 351 -0.55 -13.13 0.54
CA ARG A 351 0.20 -13.02 -0.72
C ARG A 351 -0.32 -13.97 -1.80
N TRP A 352 -0.95 -15.05 -1.36
CA TRP A 352 -1.30 -16.21 -2.18
C TRP A 352 -2.80 -16.44 -2.20
N ILE A 353 -3.42 -16.30 -1.03
CA ILE A 353 -4.86 -16.46 -0.78
C ILE A 353 -5.31 -15.35 0.18
N GLU A 354 -6.63 -15.17 0.31
CA GLU A 354 -7.20 -14.23 1.27
C GLU A 354 -6.77 -14.56 2.71
N PRO A 355 -6.24 -13.59 3.47
CA PRO A 355 -5.67 -13.84 4.78
C PRO A 355 -6.75 -14.21 5.81
N ARG A 356 -6.45 -15.21 6.64
CA ARG A 356 -7.29 -15.71 7.74
C ARG A 356 -6.42 -15.99 8.97
N PRO A 357 -5.99 -14.95 9.71
CA PRO A 357 -4.99 -15.07 10.77
C PRO A 357 -5.46 -15.93 11.95
N GLU A 358 -6.76 -15.96 12.23
CA GLU A 358 -7.36 -16.83 13.27
C GLU A 358 -7.21 -18.31 12.90
N GLU A 359 -7.50 -18.68 11.65
CA GLU A 359 -7.33 -20.06 11.15
C GLU A 359 -5.84 -20.43 11.08
N ALA A 360 -4.99 -19.49 10.64
CA ALA A 360 -3.53 -19.66 10.60
C ALA A 360 -2.98 -19.98 12.00
N THR A 361 -3.39 -19.23 13.01
CA THR A 361 -2.99 -19.44 14.41
C THR A 361 -3.36 -20.85 14.88
N GLN A 362 -4.56 -21.34 14.57
CA GLN A 362 -4.97 -22.69 14.98
C GLN A 362 -4.05 -23.76 14.37
N TRP A 363 -3.65 -23.60 13.11
CA TRP A 363 -2.72 -24.51 12.45
C TRP A 363 -1.29 -24.41 13.02
N PHE A 364 -0.80 -23.19 13.26
CA PHE A 364 0.49 -22.99 13.92
C PHE A 364 0.52 -23.56 15.34
N ARG A 365 -0.58 -23.45 16.09
CA ARG A 365 -0.71 -24.07 17.42
C ARG A 365 -0.62 -25.58 17.34
N LYS A 366 -1.34 -26.23 16.42
CA LYS A 366 -1.24 -27.68 16.21
C LYS A 366 0.20 -28.11 15.87
N ALA A 367 0.81 -27.48 14.87
CA ALA A 367 2.18 -27.79 14.46
C ALA A 367 3.20 -27.51 15.57
N GLY A 368 3.05 -26.39 16.29
CA GLY A 368 3.92 -25.98 17.38
C GLY A 368 3.83 -26.91 18.58
N THR A 369 2.62 -27.33 18.98
CA THR A 369 2.44 -28.36 20.02
C THR A 369 3.06 -29.70 19.64
N ALA A 370 3.19 -29.99 18.33
CA ALA A 370 3.87 -31.16 17.80
C ALA A 370 5.39 -30.96 17.63
N GLY A 371 5.95 -29.83 18.08
CA GLY A 371 7.40 -29.55 18.08
C GLY A 371 7.94 -28.84 16.84
N HIS A 372 7.08 -28.35 15.94
CA HIS A 372 7.54 -27.64 14.74
C HIS A 372 8.09 -26.25 15.09
N SER A 373 9.40 -26.06 14.97
CA SER A 373 10.11 -24.84 15.40
C SER A 373 9.68 -23.58 14.64
N GLY A 374 9.47 -23.69 13.32
CA GLY A 374 8.95 -22.58 12.50
C GLY A 374 7.52 -22.17 12.86
N ALA A 375 6.70 -23.10 13.35
CA ALA A 375 5.32 -22.82 13.75
C ALA A 375 5.29 -22.17 15.14
N CYS A 376 6.16 -22.63 16.05
CA CYS A 376 6.39 -21.98 17.34
C CYS A 376 6.83 -20.52 17.15
N TYR A 377 7.74 -20.26 16.20
CA TYR A 377 8.16 -18.90 15.89
C TYR A 377 6.98 -18.02 15.42
N GLN A 378 6.21 -18.48 14.43
CA GLN A 378 5.07 -17.72 13.92
C GLN A 378 4.00 -17.49 14.99
N LEU A 379 3.66 -18.52 15.77
CA LEU A 379 2.70 -18.40 16.85
C LEU A 379 3.18 -17.42 17.94
N GLY A 380 4.48 -17.42 18.24
CA GLY A 380 5.09 -16.48 19.15
C GLY A 380 4.97 -15.02 18.68
N LEU A 381 5.14 -14.77 17.38
CA LEU A 381 4.93 -13.44 16.79
C LEU A 381 3.45 -13.02 16.83
N LEU A 382 2.53 -13.92 16.48
CA LEU A 382 1.10 -13.63 16.49
C LEU A 382 0.60 -13.30 17.91
N CYS A 383 1.04 -14.04 18.92
CA CYS A 383 0.76 -13.72 20.32
C CYS A 383 1.37 -12.38 20.76
N PHE A 384 2.55 -12.02 20.26
CA PHE A 384 3.21 -10.76 20.58
C PHE A 384 2.50 -9.55 19.95
N LEU A 385 2.02 -9.69 18.71
CA LEU A 385 1.34 -8.62 17.96
C LEU A 385 -0.16 -8.52 18.27
N GLY A 386 -0.78 -9.60 18.76
CA GLY A 386 -2.23 -9.69 18.90
C GLY A 386 -2.96 -9.86 17.56
N GLU A 387 -2.31 -10.50 16.58
CA GLU A 387 -2.88 -10.76 15.26
C GLU A 387 -3.44 -12.19 15.20
N GLY A 388 -4.74 -12.35 14.92
CA GLY A 388 -5.41 -13.66 14.93
C GLY A 388 -5.61 -14.28 16.32
N VAL A 389 -5.03 -13.68 17.37
CA VAL A 389 -5.21 -14.01 18.79
C VAL A 389 -5.17 -12.74 19.64
N GLU A 390 -5.69 -12.80 20.87
CA GLU A 390 -5.44 -11.71 21.84
C GLU A 390 -3.95 -11.61 22.16
N GLN A 391 -3.46 -10.37 22.30
CA GLN A 391 -2.07 -10.10 22.65
C GLN A 391 -1.76 -10.71 24.03
N ASP A 392 -0.74 -11.58 24.07
CA ASP A 392 -0.30 -12.28 25.27
C ASP A 392 1.22 -12.46 25.26
N ASP A 393 1.91 -11.57 25.97
CA ASP A 393 3.36 -11.55 26.05
C ASP A 393 3.93 -12.83 26.70
N ALA A 394 3.19 -13.49 27.60
CA ALA A 394 3.64 -14.72 28.27
C ALA A 394 3.58 -15.92 27.31
N GLN A 395 2.52 -16.02 26.50
CA GLN A 395 2.45 -17.00 25.42
C GLN A 395 3.48 -16.72 24.33
N ALA A 396 3.67 -15.45 23.96
CA ALA A 396 4.71 -15.06 23.01
C ALA A 396 6.10 -15.53 23.49
N PHE A 397 6.44 -15.23 24.76
CA PHE A 397 7.69 -15.69 25.36
C PHE A 397 7.82 -17.21 25.33
N PHE A 398 6.78 -17.95 25.73
CA PHE A 398 6.80 -19.41 25.73
C PHE A 398 7.12 -20.00 24.36
N TRP A 399 6.39 -19.58 23.32
CA TRP A 399 6.55 -20.12 21.97
C TRP A 399 7.87 -19.69 21.31
N LEU A 400 8.29 -18.43 21.49
CA LEU A 400 9.58 -17.94 21.01
C LEU A 400 10.74 -18.65 21.71
N ASN A 401 10.62 -18.94 23.01
CA ASN A 401 11.62 -19.71 23.75
C ASN A 401 11.79 -21.12 23.17
N LEU A 402 10.68 -21.81 22.89
CA LEU A 402 10.72 -23.14 22.28
C LEU A 402 11.35 -23.12 20.87
N ALA A 403 11.00 -22.11 20.06
CA ALA A 403 11.58 -21.94 18.72
C ALA A 403 13.08 -21.61 18.75
N ALA A 404 13.52 -20.74 19.67
CA ALA A 404 14.92 -20.33 19.78
C ALA A 404 15.83 -21.45 20.29
N GLN A 405 15.32 -22.31 21.17
CA GLN A 405 16.00 -23.53 21.62
C GLN A 405 16.22 -24.52 20.47
N ASN A 406 15.31 -24.52 19.48
CA ASN A 406 15.45 -25.26 18.22
C ASN A 406 16.17 -24.44 17.13
N ASP A 407 17.01 -23.50 17.55
CA ASP A 407 17.94 -22.79 16.71
C ASP A 407 17.30 -21.91 15.61
N VAL A 408 16.09 -21.39 15.83
CA VAL A 408 15.45 -20.42 14.91
C VAL A 408 15.99 -19.01 15.16
N ALA A 409 16.69 -18.41 14.17
CA ALA A 409 17.37 -17.11 14.31
C ALA A 409 16.42 -15.95 14.68
N GLY A 410 15.26 -15.85 14.02
CA GLY A 410 14.26 -14.83 14.33
C GLY A 410 13.74 -14.96 15.77
N ALA A 411 13.51 -16.19 16.25
CA ALA A 411 13.07 -16.41 17.62
C ALA A 411 14.15 -16.01 18.65
N GLN A 412 15.42 -16.28 18.34
CA GLN A 412 16.55 -15.84 19.16
C GLN A 412 16.62 -14.31 19.26
N LEU A 413 16.43 -13.60 18.15
CA LEU A 413 16.33 -12.13 18.15
C LEU A 413 15.19 -11.64 19.06
N PHE A 414 13.97 -12.15 18.85
CA PHE A 414 12.80 -11.69 19.61
C PHE A 414 12.88 -12.02 21.10
N LEU A 415 13.45 -13.17 21.48
CA LEU A 415 13.73 -13.44 22.90
C LEU A 415 14.69 -12.44 23.51
N GLY A 416 15.72 -12.02 22.75
CA GLY A 416 16.60 -10.96 23.19
C GLY A 416 15.82 -9.68 23.53
N VAL A 417 14.84 -9.31 22.69
CA VAL A 417 13.97 -8.15 22.92
C VAL A 417 13.08 -8.34 24.15
N LEU A 418 12.47 -9.51 24.32
CA LEU A 418 11.60 -9.81 25.46
C LEU A 418 12.35 -9.76 26.79
N PHE A 419 13.56 -10.33 26.85
CA PHE A 419 14.42 -10.23 28.03
C PHE A 419 14.95 -8.81 28.26
N GLU A 420 15.26 -8.04 27.21
CA GLU A 420 15.71 -6.65 27.36
C GLU A 420 14.62 -5.76 27.98
N ARG A 421 13.34 -6.05 27.69
CA ARG A 421 12.19 -5.24 28.12
C ARG A 421 11.41 -5.82 29.31
N GLY A 422 11.66 -7.07 29.69
CA GLY A 422 10.85 -7.78 30.68
C GLY A 422 9.39 -8.00 30.23
N GLN A 423 9.18 -8.27 28.94
CA GLN A 423 7.85 -8.56 28.38
C GLN A 423 7.60 -10.08 28.40
N GLY A 424 6.55 -10.52 29.10
CA GLY A 424 6.25 -11.95 29.28
C GLY A 424 7.25 -12.71 30.16
N THR A 425 8.26 -12.02 30.69
CA THR A 425 9.33 -12.54 31.56
C THR A 425 9.92 -11.42 32.41
N GLN A 426 10.84 -11.72 33.32
CA GLN A 426 11.58 -10.69 34.05
C GLN A 426 12.68 -10.08 33.17
N GLU A 427 12.91 -8.77 33.32
CA GLU A 427 13.99 -8.07 32.65
C GLU A 427 15.36 -8.71 32.99
N ASN A 428 16.11 -9.09 31.96
CA ASN A 428 17.39 -9.77 32.11
C ASN A 428 18.34 -9.43 30.95
N HIS A 429 19.13 -8.37 31.12
CA HIS A 429 20.08 -7.91 30.10
C HIS A 429 21.18 -8.92 29.73
N PRO A 430 21.78 -9.69 30.66
CA PRO A 430 22.71 -10.77 30.30
C PRO A 430 22.10 -11.83 29.38
N MET A 431 20.86 -12.26 29.64
CA MET A 431 20.15 -13.20 28.76
C MET A 431 19.82 -12.59 27.41
N ALA A 432 19.41 -11.31 27.39
CA ALA A 432 19.20 -10.59 26.14
C ALA A 432 20.47 -10.57 25.29
N LEU A 433 21.62 -10.25 25.90
CA LEU A 433 22.93 -10.25 25.24
C LEU A 433 23.28 -11.62 24.65
N GLU A 434 23.04 -12.71 25.39
CA GLU A 434 23.32 -14.07 24.92
C GLU A 434 22.49 -14.43 23.69
N TRP A 435 21.18 -14.16 23.72
CA TRP A 435 20.28 -14.45 22.60
C TRP A 435 20.57 -13.59 21.38
N TYR A 436 20.83 -12.30 21.57
CA TYR A 436 21.29 -11.43 20.49
C TYR A 436 22.62 -11.92 19.91
N SER A 437 23.55 -12.44 20.72
CA SER A 437 24.81 -13.00 20.25
C SER A 437 24.61 -14.22 19.36
N LYS A 438 23.76 -15.17 19.77
CA LYS A 438 23.43 -16.37 18.98
C LYS A 438 22.81 -15.99 17.63
N ALA A 439 21.82 -15.10 17.61
CA ALA A 439 21.20 -14.62 16.38
C ALA A 439 22.19 -13.85 15.49
N SER A 440 23.05 -13.02 16.09
CA SER A 440 24.05 -12.23 15.36
C SER A 440 25.08 -13.10 14.64
N MET A 441 25.49 -14.21 15.25
CA MET A 441 26.42 -15.18 14.65
C MET A 441 25.84 -15.85 13.40
N LYS A 442 24.52 -15.89 13.25
CA LYS A 442 23.83 -16.39 12.05
C LYS A 442 23.64 -15.35 10.95
N GLY A 443 24.13 -14.13 11.19
CA GLY A 443 24.04 -13.04 10.23
C GLY A 443 22.81 -12.15 10.38
N ASP A 444 21.93 -12.35 11.37
CA ASP A 444 20.73 -11.52 11.51
C ASP A 444 21.09 -10.04 11.78
N ALA A 445 20.73 -9.15 10.85
CA ALA A 445 21.12 -7.75 10.90
C ALA A 445 20.51 -7.00 12.09
N PHE A 446 19.27 -7.31 12.49
CA PHE A 446 18.64 -6.68 13.65
C PHE A 446 19.29 -7.15 14.95
N ALA A 447 19.62 -8.44 15.07
CA ALA A 447 20.33 -8.96 16.22
C ALA A 447 21.71 -8.31 16.38
N GLN A 448 22.44 -8.12 15.27
CA GLN A 448 23.73 -7.42 15.26
C GLN A 448 23.58 -5.97 15.73
N TYR A 449 22.53 -5.27 15.29
CA TYR A 449 22.20 -3.92 15.76
C TYR A 449 21.90 -3.88 17.26
N HIS A 450 21.07 -4.79 17.76
CA HIS A 450 20.75 -4.87 19.19
C HIS A 450 21.97 -5.24 20.04
N LEU A 451 22.79 -6.18 19.58
CA LEU A 451 24.04 -6.56 20.24
C LEU A 451 25.02 -5.38 20.30
N ALA A 452 25.14 -4.61 19.22
CA ALA A 452 25.93 -3.39 19.19
C ALA A 452 25.43 -2.36 20.22
N ARG A 453 24.10 -2.16 20.34
CA ARG A 453 23.49 -1.29 21.36
C ARG A 453 23.80 -1.76 22.78
N MET A 454 23.78 -3.06 23.03
CA MET A 454 24.09 -3.63 24.34
C MET A 454 25.55 -3.32 24.73
N HIS A 455 26.50 -3.50 23.80
CA HIS A 455 27.90 -3.10 24.00
C HIS A 455 28.08 -1.59 24.14
N TYR A 456 27.36 -0.78 23.35
CA TYR A 456 27.44 0.68 23.37
C TYR A 456 26.98 1.27 24.70
N HIS A 457 25.89 0.75 25.27
CA HIS A 457 25.34 1.22 26.54
C HIS A 457 25.90 0.48 27.76
N GLY A 458 26.59 -0.65 27.56
CA GLY A 458 27.04 -1.51 28.65
C GLY A 458 25.90 -2.23 29.37
N LYS A 459 24.87 -2.65 28.64
CA LYS A 459 23.74 -3.42 29.19
C LYS A 459 24.07 -4.91 29.11
N GLY A 460 24.11 -5.59 30.26
CA GLY A 460 24.46 -7.02 30.34
C GLY A 460 25.94 -7.35 30.09
N THR A 461 26.75 -6.35 29.75
CA THR A 461 28.20 -6.43 29.51
C THR A 461 28.83 -5.08 29.88
N PRO A 462 30.12 -5.01 30.25
CA PRO A 462 30.83 -3.73 30.29
C PRO A 462 30.72 -2.99 28.95
N ARG A 463 30.68 -1.65 29.03
CA ARG A 463 30.62 -0.79 27.85
C ARG A 463 31.88 -0.95 26.99
N ASP A 464 31.69 -1.22 25.70
CA ASP A 464 32.76 -1.48 24.74
C ASP A 464 32.39 -0.86 23.39
N PHE A 465 32.94 0.32 23.10
CA PHE A 465 32.65 1.02 21.85
C PHE A 465 33.24 0.31 20.63
N ILE A 466 34.39 -0.35 20.75
CA ILE A 466 35.04 -1.02 19.63
C ILE A 466 34.15 -2.18 19.15
N LYS A 467 33.68 -3.01 20.08
CA LYS A 467 32.73 -4.09 19.74
C LYS A 467 31.40 -3.55 19.22
N ALA A 468 30.92 -2.42 19.75
CA ALA A 468 29.71 -1.79 19.24
C ALA A 468 29.90 -1.35 17.78
N VAL A 469 31.04 -0.75 17.42
CA VAL A 469 31.36 -0.40 16.02
C VAL A 469 31.37 -1.63 15.12
N ASP A 470 32.05 -2.70 15.54
CA ASP A 470 32.15 -3.92 14.73
C ASP A 470 30.78 -4.51 14.41
N TRP A 471 29.89 -4.58 15.40
CA TRP A 471 28.55 -5.12 15.22
C TRP A 471 27.62 -4.16 14.48
N TYR A 472 27.68 -2.85 14.74
CA TYR A 472 26.94 -1.86 13.95
C TYR A 472 27.37 -1.88 12.49
N ARG A 473 28.67 -2.04 12.20
CA ARG A 473 29.19 -2.14 10.83
C ARG A 473 28.61 -3.35 10.11
N LYS A 474 28.67 -4.55 10.70
CA LYS A 474 28.08 -5.76 10.11
C LYS A 474 26.58 -5.60 9.82
N SER A 475 25.85 -4.97 10.73
CA SER A 475 24.41 -4.70 10.55
C SER A 475 24.16 -3.63 9.46
N ALA A 476 24.96 -2.57 9.43
CA ALA A 476 24.85 -1.46 8.50
C ALA A 476 25.19 -1.86 7.05
N GLU A 477 26.17 -2.75 6.86
CA GLU A 477 26.55 -3.32 5.56
C GLU A 477 25.44 -4.19 4.96
N GLN A 478 24.61 -4.81 5.79
CA GLN A 478 23.39 -5.52 5.37
C GLN A 478 22.20 -4.59 5.10
N GLY A 479 22.38 -3.29 5.29
CA GLY A 479 21.37 -2.28 5.00
C GLY A 479 20.42 -1.96 6.14
N ASN A 480 20.72 -2.33 7.39
CA ASN A 480 19.95 -1.88 8.55
C ASN A 480 20.14 -0.36 8.77
N ASP A 481 19.09 0.42 8.57
CA ASP A 481 19.11 1.89 8.64
C ASP A 481 19.39 2.42 10.06
N LEU A 482 18.86 1.76 11.09
CA LEU A 482 19.15 2.10 12.50
C LEU A 482 20.65 1.93 12.81
N ALA A 483 21.27 0.86 12.31
CA ALA A 483 22.70 0.62 12.47
C ALA A 483 23.52 1.62 11.65
N GLN A 484 23.13 1.92 10.42
CA GLN A 484 23.77 2.95 9.58
C GLN A 484 23.75 4.33 10.28
N TYR A 485 22.62 4.74 10.85
CA TYR A 485 22.52 5.98 11.63
C TYR A 485 23.43 5.97 12.86
N ASN A 486 23.39 4.91 13.68
CA ASN A 486 24.20 4.86 14.90
C ASN A 486 25.70 4.76 14.60
N LEU A 487 26.09 4.01 13.57
CA LEU A 487 27.47 3.96 13.10
C LEU A 487 27.95 5.33 12.61
N GLY A 488 27.13 6.04 11.84
CA GLY A 488 27.42 7.41 11.40
C GLY A 488 27.63 8.35 12.58
N ARG A 489 26.83 8.24 13.64
CA ARG A 489 27.02 9.01 14.88
C ARG A 489 28.32 8.67 15.59
N MET A 490 28.68 7.39 15.66
CA MET A 490 29.93 6.98 16.30
C MET A 490 31.15 7.49 15.53
N TYR A 491 31.13 7.45 14.19
CA TYR A 491 32.19 8.05 13.36
C TYR A 491 32.28 9.57 13.55
N LEU A 492 31.13 10.24 13.64
CA LEU A 492 31.07 11.68 13.86
C LEU A 492 31.62 12.09 15.24
N ASN A 493 31.53 11.21 16.25
CA ASN A 493 31.97 11.51 17.61
C ASN A 493 33.34 10.90 17.96
N GLY A 494 33.92 10.07 17.10
CA GLY A 494 35.14 9.31 17.42
C GLY A 494 34.92 8.29 18.55
N GLU A 495 33.72 7.71 18.67
CA GLU A 495 33.39 6.76 19.73
C GLU A 495 33.84 5.36 19.32
N GLY A 496 34.95 4.86 19.89
CA GLY A 496 35.50 3.53 19.58
C GLY A 496 36.37 3.46 18.32
N MET A 497 36.62 4.60 17.68
CA MET A 497 37.49 4.77 16.51
C MET A 497 37.89 6.24 16.34
N GLU A 498 38.75 6.56 15.37
CA GLU A 498 39.06 7.95 15.02
C GLU A 498 37.83 8.65 14.41
N GLU A 499 37.71 9.97 14.65
CA GLU A 499 36.64 10.77 14.06
C GLU A 499 36.79 10.81 12.53
N ASP A 500 35.74 10.40 11.82
CA ASP A 500 35.68 10.44 10.36
C ASP A 500 34.33 11.00 9.90
N CYS A 501 34.32 12.30 9.60
CA CYS A 501 33.10 12.97 9.15
C CYS A 501 32.64 12.50 7.76
N LYS A 502 33.54 12.00 6.90
CA LYS A 502 33.15 11.53 5.55
C LYS A 502 32.42 10.20 5.63
N LEU A 503 32.93 9.27 6.45
CA LEU A 503 32.22 8.03 6.73
C LEU A 503 30.92 8.28 7.49
N ALA A 504 30.89 9.25 8.41
CA ALA A 504 29.65 9.66 9.05
C ALA A 504 28.59 10.11 8.02
N GLU A 505 28.96 11.02 7.11
CA GLU A 505 28.06 11.47 6.03
C GLU A 505 27.60 10.30 5.16
N PHE A 506 28.52 9.43 4.75
CA PHE A 506 28.21 8.25 3.93
C PHE A 506 27.13 7.39 4.58
N TRP A 507 27.30 7.02 5.85
CA TRP A 507 26.33 6.18 6.55
C TRP A 507 25.01 6.90 6.83
N PHE A 508 25.04 8.18 7.18
CA PHE A 508 23.81 8.96 7.31
C PHE A 508 23.06 9.07 5.99
N ARG A 509 23.75 9.21 4.86
CA ARG A 509 23.13 9.25 3.52
C ARG A 509 22.45 7.93 3.18
N GLN A 510 23.12 6.80 3.42
CA GLN A 510 22.53 5.46 3.21
C GLN A 510 21.24 5.27 4.03
N ALA A 511 21.23 5.67 5.30
CA ALA A 511 20.04 5.59 6.15
C ALA A 511 18.96 6.61 5.75
N GLY A 512 19.37 7.84 5.44
CA GLY A 512 18.47 8.95 5.11
C GLY A 512 17.74 8.75 3.78
N GLU A 513 18.40 8.15 2.78
CA GLU A 513 17.79 7.77 1.50
C GLU A 513 16.69 6.70 1.66
N LYS A 514 16.81 5.82 2.67
CA LYS A 514 15.77 4.85 3.07
C LYS A 514 14.63 5.47 3.88
N GLY A 515 14.73 6.75 4.24
CA GLY A 515 13.70 7.46 4.98
C GLY A 515 14.04 7.72 6.45
N HIS A 516 15.14 7.21 7.00
CA HIS A 516 15.42 7.35 8.44
C HIS A 516 15.52 8.84 8.86
N ASP A 517 14.56 9.28 9.67
CA ASP A 517 14.32 10.69 10.01
C ASP A 517 15.50 11.34 10.77
N PHE A 518 16.09 10.68 11.77
CA PHE A 518 17.24 11.21 12.49
C PHE A 518 18.53 11.26 11.65
N ALA A 519 18.69 10.35 10.67
CA ALA A 519 19.81 10.38 9.75
C ALA A 519 19.69 11.57 8.78
N GLN A 520 18.48 11.81 8.25
CA GLN A 520 18.17 13.00 7.45
C GLN A 520 18.41 14.29 8.25
N TYR A 521 17.96 14.36 9.50
CA TYR A 521 18.26 15.50 10.39
C TYR A 521 19.77 15.68 10.62
N SER A 522 20.51 14.58 10.79
CA SER A 522 21.96 14.62 10.99
C SER A 522 22.70 15.14 9.76
N LEU A 523 22.29 14.72 8.54
CA LEU A 523 22.78 15.29 7.28
C LEU A 523 22.48 16.78 7.18
N ALA A 524 21.23 17.17 7.45
CA ALA A 524 20.82 18.56 7.42
C ALA A 524 21.70 19.41 8.34
N LYS A 525 21.98 18.91 9.55
CA LYS A 525 22.87 19.56 10.52
C LYS A 525 24.32 19.63 10.02
N MET A 526 24.84 18.57 9.40
CA MET A 526 26.20 18.55 8.85
C MET A 526 26.37 19.61 7.76
N PHE A 527 25.43 19.70 6.81
CA PHE A 527 25.45 20.73 5.76
C PHE A 527 25.22 22.14 6.29
N PHE A 528 24.35 22.31 7.28
CA PHE A 528 24.06 23.61 7.90
C PHE A 528 25.30 24.20 8.59
N TYR A 529 25.98 23.40 9.43
CA TYR A 529 27.16 23.87 10.16
C TYR A 529 28.45 23.80 9.34
N GLY A 530 28.48 22.96 8.29
CA GLY A 530 29.69 22.65 7.51
C GLY A 530 30.62 21.69 8.25
N ARG A 531 30.07 20.70 8.96
CA ARG A 531 30.87 19.72 9.72
C ARG A 531 31.26 18.57 8.79
N GLY A 532 32.53 18.53 8.39
CA GLY A 532 33.06 17.49 7.49
C GLY A 532 32.80 17.70 5.99
N THR A 533 32.05 18.76 5.65
CA THR A 533 31.71 19.16 4.28
C THR A 533 31.59 20.68 4.22
N ALA A 534 31.60 21.26 3.02
CA ALA A 534 31.33 22.68 2.86
C ALA A 534 29.90 23.00 3.30
N ARG A 535 29.69 24.22 3.84
CA ARG A 535 28.32 24.66 4.16
C ARG A 535 27.48 24.70 2.89
N ASP A 536 26.35 24.01 2.93
CA ASP A 536 25.39 23.96 1.83
C ASP A 536 23.97 24.06 2.37
N PHE A 537 23.41 25.27 2.35
CA PHE A 537 22.09 25.51 2.88
C PHE A 537 20.97 24.89 2.03
N ASN A 538 21.20 24.63 0.74
CA ASN A 538 20.22 23.96 -0.11
C ASN A 538 20.12 22.48 0.25
N GLN A 539 21.26 21.81 0.46
CA GLN A 539 21.28 20.44 0.97
C GLN A 539 20.75 20.37 2.40
N ALA A 540 21.07 21.36 3.25
CA ALA A 540 20.52 21.43 4.59
C ALA A 540 18.99 21.54 4.58
N LEU A 541 18.43 22.39 3.72
CA LEU A 541 16.99 22.54 3.52
C LEU A 541 16.36 21.24 3.01
N PHE A 542 16.92 20.65 1.95
CA PHE A 542 16.43 19.41 1.35
C PHE A 542 16.29 18.26 2.38
N TRP A 543 17.32 18.02 3.19
CA TRP A 543 17.29 16.96 4.20
C TRP A 543 16.44 17.33 5.42
N ALA A 544 16.41 18.61 5.82
CA ALA A 544 15.57 19.08 6.92
C ALA A 544 14.08 18.94 6.60
N GLU A 545 13.65 19.26 5.38
CA GLU A 545 12.26 19.13 4.94
C GLU A 545 11.77 17.68 5.02
N ARG A 546 12.52 16.73 4.45
CA ARG A 546 12.17 15.29 4.49
C ARG A 546 12.06 14.74 5.93
N SER A 547 12.94 15.19 6.82
CA SER A 547 12.90 14.77 8.22
C SER A 547 11.75 15.44 8.99
N ALA A 548 11.51 16.72 8.73
CA ALA A 548 10.44 17.50 9.37
C ALA A 548 9.03 17.04 8.99
N GLU A 549 8.84 16.62 7.73
CA GLU A 549 7.59 16.06 7.20
C GLU A 549 7.21 14.73 7.88
N GLN A 550 8.20 13.94 8.29
CA GLN A 550 8.00 12.71 9.07
C GLN A 550 7.70 12.96 10.54
N GLY A 551 7.70 14.23 10.98
CA GLY A 551 7.36 14.61 12.35
C GLY A 551 8.55 14.91 13.25
N ASN A 552 9.81 14.78 12.78
CA ASN A 552 10.97 14.98 13.64
C ASN A 552 11.06 16.42 14.19
N ALA A 553 10.84 16.58 15.50
CA ALA A 553 10.77 17.90 16.13
C ALA A 553 12.07 18.71 15.98
N LEU A 554 13.25 18.06 16.03
CA LEU A 554 14.53 18.75 15.87
C LEU A 554 14.72 19.27 14.43
N ALA A 555 14.30 18.48 13.44
CA ALA A 555 14.32 18.90 12.04
C ALA A 555 13.31 20.01 11.75
N GLN A 556 12.10 19.94 12.32
CA GLN A 556 11.11 21.02 12.23
C GLN A 556 11.63 22.33 12.82
N ASN A 557 12.36 22.27 13.95
CA ASN A 557 13.04 23.46 14.49
C ASN A 557 14.12 23.98 13.53
N LEU A 558 14.99 23.11 13.03
CA LEU A 558 16.04 23.50 12.07
C LEU A 558 15.44 24.11 10.80
N LEU A 559 14.34 23.55 10.30
CA LEU A 559 13.62 24.07 9.15
C LEU A 559 13.03 25.46 9.42
N GLY A 560 12.50 25.69 10.62
CA GLY A 560 12.10 27.02 11.07
C GLY A 560 13.27 28.02 11.03
N VAL A 561 14.46 27.62 11.49
CA VAL A 561 15.68 28.45 11.46
C VAL A 561 16.09 28.78 10.02
N LEU A 562 16.00 27.82 9.10
CA LEU A 562 16.33 28.03 7.69
C LEU A 562 15.41 29.08 7.05
N TYR A 563 14.10 28.99 7.27
CA TYR A 563 13.12 29.96 6.74
C TYR A 563 13.21 31.34 7.40
N GLU A 564 13.50 31.40 8.72
CA GLU A 564 13.65 32.66 9.46
C GLU A 564 14.87 33.47 8.99
N ASN A 565 15.92 32.81 8.51
CA ASN A 565 17.18 33.45 8.15
C ASN A 565 17.45 33.46 6.63
N ALA A 566 16.50 32.98 5.81
CA ALA A 566 16.65 32.83 4.36
C ALA A 566 17.85 31.94 3.94
N TYR A 567 18.15 30.90 4.73
CA TYR A 567 19.21 29.94 4.39
C TYR A 567 18.65 28.90 3.42
N GLY A 568 19.16 28.90 2.18
CA GLY A 568 18.74 27.96 1.13
C GLY A 568 17.42 28.34 0.43
N GLY A 569 16.96 29.59 0.59
CA GLY A 569 15.70 30.06 0.02
C GLY A 569 15.43 31.54 0.33
N PHE A 570 14.15 31.93 0.31
CA PHE A 570 13.72 33.29 0.66
C PHE A 570 13.27 33.36 2.12
N LEU A 571 13.36 34.56 2.69
CA LEU A 571 12.91 34.87 4.04
C LEU A 571 11.39 34.66 4.15
N ASP A 572 10.94 33.76 5.04
CA ASP A 572 9.52 33.47 5.26
C ASP A 572 9.23 33.21 6.74
N TYR A 573 8.93 34.28 7.48
CA TYR A 573 8.61 34.18 8.90
C TYR A 573 7.32 33.41 9.16
N SER A 574 6.35 33.41 8.25
CA SER A 574 5.09 32.70 8.45
C SER A 574 5.30 31.19 8.37
N LYS A 575 6.09 30.69 7.42
CA LYS A 575 6.53 29.29 7.40
C LYS A 575 7.41 28.94 8.60
N ALA A 576 8.32 29.83 8.99
CA ALA A 576 9.14 29.61 10.18
C ALA A 576 8.28 29.40 11.43
N VAL A 577 7.27 30.25 11.65
CA VAL A 577 6.30 30.10 12.74
C VAL A 577 5.57 28.75 12.67
N GLN A 578 5.10 28.34 11.49
CA GLN A 578 4.38 27.07 11.34
C GLN A 578 5.24 25.87 11.76
N TRP A 579 6.49 25.82 11.31
CA TRP A 579 7.41 24.74 11.66
C TRP A 579 7.87 24.80 13.11
N TYR A 580 8.19 25.99 13.63
CA TYR A 580 8.48 26.16 15.05
C TYR A 580 7.31 25.76 15.93
N ARG A 581 6.06 26.05 15.54
CA ARG A 581 4.87 25.63 16.29
C ARG A 581 4.75 24.11 16.35
N LYS A 582 4.85 23.42 15.21
CA LYS A 582 4.83 21.93 15.17
C LYS A 582 5.91 21.32 16.07
N SER A 583 7.11 21.88 16.05
CA SER A 583 8.23 21.42 16.90
C SER A 583 8.01 21.74 18.38
N ALA A 584 7.51 22.94 18.68
CA ALA A 584 7.28 23.44 20.03
C ALA A 584 6.16 22.68 20.75
N GLU A 585 5.11 22.28 20.02
CA GLU A 585 4.00 21.48 20.52
C GLU A 585 4.46 20.08 20.95
N GLN A 586 5.42 19.50 20.23
CA GLN A 586 6.09 18.24 20.59
C GLN A 586 7.09 18.36 21.76
N GLY A 587 7.37 19.58 22.21
CA GLY A 587 8.23 19.82 23.36
C GLY A 587 9.68 20.22 23.04
N CYS A 588 10.04 20.54 21.81
CA CYS A 588 11.39 21.04 21.53
C CYS A 588 11.61 22.41 22.20
N ALA A 589 12.53 22.47 23.15
CA ALA A 589 12.78 23.69 23.94
C ALA A 589 13.35 24.83 23.07
N GLU A 590 14.20 24.48 22.09
CA GLU A 590 14.75 25.42 21.11
C GLU A 590 13.63 26.05 20.26
N ALA A 591 12.69 25.25 19.77
CA ALA A 591 11.55 25.75 18.99
C ALA A 591 10.58 26.57 19.83
N GLN A 592 10.32 26.17 21.07
CA GLN A 592 9.49 26.96 22.00
C GLN A 592 10.12 28.33 22.28
N ASN A 593 11.45 28.39 22.44
CA ASN A 593 12.16 29.65 22.58
C ASN A 593 12.09 30.50 21.31
N ASN A 594 12.38 29.92 20.14
CA ASN A 594 12.36 30.63 18.85
C ASN A 594 10.95 31.14 18.51
N LEU A 595 9.91 30.35 18.77
CA LEU A 595 8.52 30.77 18.61
C LEU A 595 8.15 31.89 19.58
N GLY A 596 8.64 31.82 20.83
CA GLY A 596 8.50 32.90 21.81
C GLY A 596 9.12 34.22 21.31
N ILE A 597 10.27 34.16 20.64
CA ILE A 597 10.91 35.33 20.03
C ILE A 597 10.04 35.90 18.91
N LEU A 598 9.49 35.07 18.02
CA LEU A 598 8.66 35.55 16.91
C LEU A 598 7.36 36.21 17.39
N TYR A 599 6.71 35.68 18.44
CA TYR A 599 5.56 36.34 19.10
C TYR A 599 5.94 37.62 19.84
N PHE A 600 7.13 37.67 20.44
CA PHE A 600 7.64 38.86 21.13
C PHE A 600 7.91 40.00 20.14
N VAL A 601 8.48 39.70 18.98
CA VAL A 601 8.84 40.69 17.96
C VAL A 601 7.67 40.99 17.00
N GLY A 602 6.70 40.08 16.85
CA GLY A 602 5.58 40.22 15.91
C GLY A 602 5.98 39.92 14.46
N LYS A 603 6.94 39.02 14.24
CA LYS A 603 7.41 38.63 12.90
C LYS A 603 6.75 37.32 12.46
N GLY A 604 5.98 37.37 11.37
CA GLY A 604 5.22 36.22 10.85
C GLY A 604 3.96 35.86 11.65
N VAL A 605 3.72 36.54 12.78
CA VAL A 605 2.56 36.45 13.67
C VAL A 605 2.24 37.82 14.26
N GLU A 606 1.00 38.01 14.72
CA GLU A 606 0.64 39.16 15.54
C GLU A 606 1.45 39.19 16.84
N GLN A 607 1.97 40.37 17.21
CA GLN A 607 2.77 40.53 18.41
C GLN A 607 1.94 40.23 19.66
N SER A 608 2.42 39.31 20.49
CA SER A 608 1.76 38.94 21.75
C SER A 608 2.80 38.58 22.80
N TYR A 609 2.97 39.47 23.78
CA TYR A 609 3.86 39.25 24.92
C TYR A 609 3.36 38.12 25.83
N GLU A 610 2.03 37.94 25.92
CA GLU A 610 1.42 36.85 26.69
C GLU A 610 1.74 35.49 26.07
N THR A 611 1.56 35.35 24.76
CA THR A 611 1.87 34.12 24.02
C THR A 611 3.38 33.85 23.98
N ALA A 612 4.20 34.90 23.85
CA ALA A 612 5.65 34.77 23.98
C ALA A 612 6.05 34.24 25.37
N ALA A 613 5.51 34.81 26.44
CA ALA A 613 5.76 34.37 27.81
C ALA A 613 5.23 32.95 28.09
N HIS A 614 4.14 32.53 27.43
CA HIS A 614 3.65 31.15 27.47
C HIS A 614 4.69 30.17 26.88
N TRP A 615 5.21 30.46 25.70
CA TRP A 615 6.19 29.58 25.04
C TRP A 615 7.54 29.56 25.73
N TYR A 616 8.04 30.70 26.22
CA TYR A 616 9.25 30.73 27.06
C TYR A 616 9.10 29.92 28.34
N ARG A 617 7.92 29.97 28.99
CA ARG A 617 7.63 29.12 30.15
C ARG A 617 7.67 27.63 29.80
N ARG A 618 7.16 27.23 28.63
CA ARG A 618 7.26 25.83 28.17
C ARG A 618 8.70 25.41 27.87
N ALA A 619 9.50 26.29 27.25
CA ALA A 619 10.93 26.05 26.98
C ALA A 619 11.72 25.80 28.27
N GLY A 620 11.40 26.54 29.34
CA GLY A 620 11.98 26.34 30.67
C GLY A 620 11.58 25.02 31.35
N LYS A 621 10.33 24.55 31.14
CA LYS A 621 9.81 23.29 31.71
C LYS A 621 10.49 22.03 31.14
N ASN A 622 10.79 22.02 29.85
CA ASN A 622 11.35 20.83 29.18
C ASN A 622 12.82 20.54 29.51
N LYS A 623 13.43 21.31 30.42
CA LYS A 623 14.73 20.96 31.04
C LYS A 623 14.63 20.13 32.32
N LYS A 624 13.42 19.78 32.84
CA LYS A 624 13.10 18.60 33.70
C LYS A 624 11.69 18.70 34.29
N ASN A 625 10.96 17.58 34.39
CA ASN A 625 9.55 17.44 34.80
C ASN A 625 9.17 17.82 36.25
N GLU A 626 7.84 17.93 36.45
CA GLU A 626 7.00 17.91 37.67
C GLU A 626 6.47 19.24 38.25
N ALA A 627 5.21 19.18 38.70
CA ALA A 627 4.23 20.24 38.93
C ALA A 627 4.49 21.19 40.12
N ASP A 628 5.76 21.44 40.45
CA ASP A 628 6.23 22.26 41.57
C ASP A 628 6.94 23.56 41.09
N GLN A 629 6.70 23.93 39.83
CA GLN A 629 7.67 24.66 39.01
C GLN A 629 7.39 26.14 38.74
N SER A 630 6.23 26.69 39.09
CA SER A 630 6.09 28.16 39.13
C SER A 630 7.10 28.78 40.11
N THR A 631 7.40 28.06 41.20
CA THR A 631 8.38 28.42 42.24
C THR A 631 9.83 28.20 41.79
N ARG A 632 10.17 27.03 41.21
CA ARG A 632 11.55 26.73 40.77
C ARG A 632 12.00 27.49 39.52
N SER A 633 11.07 27.83 38.61
CA SER A 633 11.37 28.67 37.45
C SER A 633 11.73 30.10 37.85
N LEU A 634 11.06 30.62 38.88
CA LEU A 634 11.45 31.89 39.49
C LEU A 634 12.79 31.78 40.19
N ASP A 635 13.10 30.67 40.86
CA ASP A 635 14.38 30.50 41.54
C ASP A 635 15.56 30.37 40.58
N TRP A 636 15.39 29.72 39.42
CA TRP A 636 16.40 29.75 38.36
C TRP A 636 16.57 31.14 37.76
N LEU A 637 15.46 31.83 37.44
CA LEU A 637 15.51 33.20 36.91
C LEU A 637 16.14 34.16 37.93
N ARG A 638 15.84 34.00 39.22
CA ARG A 638 16.48 34.69 40.35
C ARG A 638 17.95 34.35 40.45
N ASN A 639 18.36 33.10 40.26
CA ASN A 639 19.77 32.69 40.33
C ASN A 639 20.57 33.25 39.15
N ALA A 640 20.09 33.11 37.91
CA ALA A 640 20.72 33.72 36.74
C ALA A 640 20.77 35.26 36.84
N ALA A 641 19.73 35.87 37.42
CA ALA A 641 19.72 37.30 37.70
C ALA A 641 20.72 37.69 38.82
N ARG A 642 20.90 36.86 39.85
CA ARG A 642 21.92 37.03 40.91
C ARG A 642 23.34 36.83 40.39
N GLU A 643 23.54 35.89 39.47
CA GLU A 643 24.81 35.65 38.76
C GLU A 643 25.14 36.77 37.74
N GLY A 644 24.19 37.68 37.50
CA GLY A 644 24.43 38.92 36.78
C GLY A 644 23.98 38.93 35.32
N SER A 645 23.14 38.01 34.87
CA SER A 645 22.59 38.06 33.50
C SER A 645 21.64 39.25 33.33
N ALA A 646 22.02 40.24 32.51
CA ALA A 646 21.18 41.42 32.26
C ALA A 646 19.81 41.08 31.62
N PRO A 647 19.71 40.12 30.68
CA PRO A 647 18.42 39.62 30.21
C PRO A 647 17.57 38.98 31.30
N ALA A 648 18.16 38.16 32.18
CA ALA A 648 17.44 37.52 33.27
C ALA A 648 16.92 38.56 34.29
N GLN A 649 17.74 39.58 34.58
CA GLN A 649 17.37 40.71 35.44
C GLN A 649 16.23 41.55 34.83
N LEU A 650 16.24 41.81 33.52
CA LEU A 650 15.14 42.49 32.82
C LEU A 650 13.84 41.68 32.94
N GLN A 651 13.90 40.38 32.66
CA GLN A 651 12.75 39.47 32.72
C GLN A 651 12.16 39.35 34.13
N LEU A 652 13.01 39.32 35.16
CA LEU A 652 12.56 39.28 36.55
C LEU A 652 11.93 40.62 36.98
N GLY A 653 12.47 41.76 36.48
CA GLY A 653 11.87 43.08 36.64
C GLY A 653 10.45 43.18 36.04
N MET A 654 10.28 42.66 34.83
CA MET A 654 8.97 42.61 34.12
C MET A 654 7.98 41.67 34.82
N TYR A 655 8.46 40.53 35.32
CA TYR A 655 7.63 39.60 36.08
C TYR A 655 7.02 40.29 37.31
N TYR A 656 7.85 40.92 38.14
CA TYR A 656 7.36 41.61 39.34
C TYR A 656 6.53 42.85 39.02
N GLU A 657 6.77 43.53 37.90
CA GLU A 657 5.90 44.62 37.43
C GLU A 657 4.50 44.11 37.04
N SER A 658 4.43 42.94 36.39
CA SER A 658 3.17 42.36 35.90
C SER A 658 2.24 41.82 36.99
N LEU A 659 2.77 41.56 38.19
CA LEU A 659 1.97 41.05 39.31
C LEU A 659 1.04 42.14 39.89
N ASP A 660 1.40 43.42 39.73
CA ASP A 660 0.64 44.65 40.03
C ASP A 660 -0.24 44.63 41.30
N SER A 661 0.13 43.83 42.30
CA SER A 661 -0.74 43.47 43.42
C SER A 661 -0.32 44.05 44.77
N ASP A 662 0.91 44.57 44.92
CA ASP A 662 1.39 45.18 46.18
C ASP A 662 2.65 46.06 46.02
N ARG A 663 2.93 46.88 47.06
CA ARG A 663 4.12 47.74 47.16
C ARG A 663 5.43 46.95 47.09
N PHE A 664 5.40 45.68 47.49
CA PHE A 664 6.55 44.79 47.48
C PHE A 664 6.99 44.43 46.05
N SER A 665 6.04 44.06 45.19
CA SER A 665 6.32 43.68 43.80
C SER A 665 6.90 44.84 42.99
N ILE A 666 6.40 46.07 43.20
CA ILE A 666 6.96 47.28 42.57
C ILE A 666 8.42 47.53 43.01
N LEU A 667 8.74 47.28 44.29
CA LEU A 667 10.09 47.47 44.83
C LEU A 667 11.07 46.44 44.25
N GLU A 668 10.68 45.18 44.16
CA GLU A 668 11.49 44.12 43.54
C GLU A 668 11.66 44.35 42.04
N SER A 669 10.61 44.78 41.33
CA SER A 669 10.70 45.17 39.93
C SER A 669 11.77 46.26 39.70
N LYS A 670 11.73 47.34 40.49
CA LYS A 670 12.73 48.44 40.43
C LYS A 670 14.15 47.96 40.69
N LYS A 671 14.32 47.07 41.67
CA LYS A 671 15.63 46.50 42.02
C LYS A 671 16.24 45.75 40.84
N TRP A 672 15.45 44.88 40.20
CA TRP A 672 15.93 44.08 39.07
C TRP A 672 16.15 44.92 37.82
N TYR A 673 15.27 45.88 37.53
CA TYR A 673 15.50 46.84 36.46
C TYR A 673 16.75 47.68 36.69
N ARG A 674 17.03 48.12 37.93
CA ARG A 674 18.26 48.87 38.24
C ARG A 674 19.53 48.04 38.00
N LEU A 675 19.52 46.76 38.35
CA LEU A 675 20.64 45.86 38.09
C LEU A 675 20.88 45.67 36.58
N ALA A 676 19.82 45.42 35.80
CA ALA A 676 19.91 45.32 34.35
C ALA A 676 20.31 46.65 33.69
N ALA A 677 19.78 47.77 34.19
CA ALA A 677 20.05 49.11 33.68
C ALA A 677 21.51 49.54 33.87
N ASN A 678 22.13 49.14 35.00
CA ASN A 678 23.56 49.32 35.25
C ASN A 678 24.45 48.52 34.28
N LYS A 679 23.90 47.50 33.62
CA LYS A 679 24.57 46.70 32.58
C LYS A 679 24.23 47.16 31.16
N ASN A 680 23.82 48.41 31.00
CA ASN A 680 23.47 49.03 29.72
C ASN A 680 22.29 48.39 28.98
N CYS A 681 21.37 47.72 29.68
CA CYS A 681 20.12 47.29 29.07
C CYS A 681 19.16 48.48 28.90
N ASP A 682 19.03 48.97 27.67
CA ASP A 682 18.24 50.15 27.29
C ASP A 682 16.76 50.05 27.72
N THR A 683 16.17 48.86 27.58
CA THR A 683 14.77 48.57 27.91
C THR A 683 14.57 48.58 29.43
N ALA A 684 15.53 48.08 30.21
CA ALA A 684 15.48 48.16 31.67
C ALA A 684 15.66 49.59 32.17
N GLN A 685 16.54 50.38 31.52
CA GLN A 685 16.71 51.80 31.80
C GLN A 685 15.40 52.57 31.56
N PHE A 686 14.70 52.29 30.46
CA PHE A 686 13.41 52.91 30.15
C PHE A 686 12.32 52.54 31.17
N ARG A 687 12.14 51.24 31.45
CA ARG A 687 11.15 50.77 32.43
C ARG A 687 11.41 51.33 33.83
N LEU A 688 12.69 51.38 34.24
CA LEU A 688 13.08 52.00 35.51
C LEU A 688 12.75 53.51 35.53
N ALA A 689 13.00 54.22 34.43
CA ALA A 689 12.64 55.63 34.32
C ALA A 689 11.14 55.85 34.49
N GLN A 690 10.29 55.05 33.83
CA GLN A 690 8.83 55.14 33.97
C GLN A 690 8.36 54.90 35.41
N LEU A 691 8.93 53.90 36.10
CA LEU A 691 8.56 53.62 37.48
C LEU A 691 9.06 54.69 38.48
N ILE A 692 10.17 55.37 38.19
CA ILE A 692 10.63 56.53 38.98
C ILE A 692 9.76 57.76 38.68
N ALA A 693 9.39 57.96 37.42
CA ALA A 693 8.55 59.08 37.00
C ALA A 693 7.18 59.06 37.68
N LYS A 694 6.60 57.87 37.89
CA LYS A 694 5.35 57.70 38.65
C LYS A 694 5.46 58.15 40.12
N GLU A 695 6.63 58.10 40.74
CA GLU A 695 6.82 58.46 42.16
C GLU A 695 7.35 59.87 42.39
N ARG A 696 8.26 60.33 41.52
CA ARG A 696 9.03 61.56 41.72
C ARG A 696 8.88 62.55 40.57
N GLY A 697 7.91 62.30 39.69
CA GLY A 697 7.76 63.06 38.45
C GLY A 697 8.87 62.75 37.45
N ILE A 698 8.65 63.21 36.21
CA ILE A 698 9.55 62.94 35.09
C ILE A 698 10.98 63.46 35.33
N GLU A 699 11.13 64.58 36.03
CA GLU A 699 12.43 65.17 36.38
C GLU A 699 13.31 64.23 37.21
N GLY A 700 12.72 63.53 38.18
CA GLY A 700 13.41 62.53 38.99
C GLY A 700 13.87 61.30 38.21
N SER A 701 13.34 61.09 36.99
CA SER A 701 13.65 59.94 36.13
C SER A 701 14.62 60.24 34.98
N LEU A 702 14.95 61.53 34.76
CA LEU A 702 15.70 61.99 33.58
C LEU A 702 17.04 61.27 33.40
N HIS A 703 17.75 60.99 34.49
CA HIS A 703 19.03 60.27 34.42
C HIS A 703 18.92 58.94 33.65
N TRP A 704 17.90 58.13 33.97
CA TRP A 704 17.68 56.83 33.33
C TRP A 704 17.00 56.96 31.97
N LEU A 705 16.12 57.94 31.82
CA LEU A 705 15.46 58.23 30.55
C LEU A 705 16.47 58.66 29.48
N ILE A 706 17.41 59.54 29.82
CA ILE A 706 18.49 60.00 28.92
C ILE A 706 19.43 58.83 28.57
N LYS A 707 19.82 58.01 29.55
CA LYS A 707 20.64 56.81 29.28
C LYS A 707 19.96 55.84 28.31
N SER A 708 18.68 55.57 28.51
CA SER A 708 17.93 54.70 27.61
C SER A 708 17.78 55.29 26.21
N ALA A 709 17.49 56.60 26.12
CA ALA A 709 17.34 57.30 24.85
C ALA A 709 18.66 57.35 24.05
N THR A 710 19.78 57.60 24.73
CA THR A 710 21.13 57.58 24.14
C THR A 710 21.57 56.19 23.71
N ALA A 711 21.13 55.13 24.42
CA ALA A 711 21.36 53.74 24.03
C ALA A 711 20.52 53.28 22.83
N GLY A 712 19.61 54.13 22.32
CA GLY A 712 18.85 53.87 21.10
C GLY A 712 17.37 53.55 21.30
N ASN A 713 16.87 53.48 22.55
CA ASN A 713 15.49 53.06 22.80
C ASN A 713 14.45 54.06 22.24
N PRO A 714 13.61 53.70 21.25
CA PRO A 714 12.72 54.66 20.58
C PRO A 714 11.62 55.20 21.50
N SER A 715 11.15 54.41 22.46
CA SER A 715 10.13 54.88 23.43
C SER A 715 10.71 55.88 24.44
N ALA A 716 11.97 55.68 24.87
CA ALA A 716 12.68 56.63 25.71
C ALA A 716 13.01 57.93 24.98
N GLN A 717 13.47 57.84 23.73
CA GLN A 717 13.70 58.99 22.85
C GLN A 717 12.42 59.81 22.65
N ARG A 718 11.27 59.15 22.44
CA ARG A 718 9.97 59.83 22.35
C ARG A 718 9.62 60.56 23.64
N GLU A 719 9.69 59.90 24.79
CA GLU A 719 9.33 60.51 26.07
C GLU A 719 10.26 61.68 26.44
N LEU A 720 11.56 61.55 26.15
CA LEU A 720 12.53 62.63 26.34
C LEU A 720 12.26 63.81 25.41
N GLY A 721 11.94 63.54 24.13
CA GLY A 721 11.53 64.58 23.19
C GLY A 721 10.25 65.31 23.61
N LEU A 722 9.28 64.60 24.18
CA LEU A 722 8.07 65.21 24.75
C LEU A 722 8.35 66.03 26.01
N TYR A 723 9.31 65.62 26.84
CA TYR A 723 9.74 66.40 28.00
C TYR A 723 10.36 67.74 27.57
N HIS A 724 11.30 67.73 26.62
CA HIS A 724 11.90 68.96 26.08
C HIS A 724 10.89 69.82 25.32
N ARG A 725 9.86 69.22 24.71
CA ARG A 725 8.77 69.99 24.09
C ARG A 725 7.96 70.78 25.13
N LYS A 726 7.77 70.24 26.34
CA LYS A 726 7.05 70.91 27.42
C LYS A 726 7.92 71.90 28.20
N ASN A 727 9.24 71.70 28.18
CA ASN A 727 10.24 72.54 28.83
C ASN A 727 11.26 73.03 27.79
N PRO A 728 10.86 73.93 26.88
CA PRO A 728 11.78 74.45 25.88
C PRO A 728 12.89 75.28 26.55
N GLY A 729 14.07 75.31 25.93
CA GLY A 729 15.23 76.03 26.46
C GLY A 729 15.04 77.55 26.47
N ALA A 730 16.13 78.29 26.74
CA ALA A 730 16.14 79.75 26.60
C ALA A 730 15.59 80.16 25.20
N GLU A 731 14.81 81.23 25.16
CA GLU A 731 14.15 81.73 23.93
C GLU A 731 13.13 80.78 23.26
N ASN A 732 12.56 79.82 24.00
CA ASN A 732 11.64 78.81 23.46
C ASN A 732 12.29 77.93 22.37
N ASP A 733 13.53 77.48 22.58
CA ASP A 733 14.19 76.56 21.66
C ASP A 733 13.63 75.11 21.78
N PHE A 734 13.19 74.56 20.64
CA PHE A 734 12.64 73.21 20.49
C PHE A 734 13.58 72.23 19.79
N SER A 735 14.83 72.63 19.53
CA SER A 735 15.80 71.84 18.76
C SER A 735 16.07 70.46 19.39
N GLU A 736 16.22 70.40 20.72
CA GLU A 736 16.37 69.13 21.46
C GLU A 736 15.11 68.25 21.37
N ALA A 737 13.92 68.84 21.47
CA ALA A 737 12.68 68.11 21.34
C ALA A 737 12.54 67.49 19.93
N ALA A 738 12.87 68.25 18.89
CA ALA A 738 12.85 67.79 17.51
C ALA A 738 13.90 66.70 17.25
N LEU A 739 15.11 66.83 17.81
CA LEU A 739 16.19 65.86 17.67
C LEU A 739 15.78 64.48 18.21
N TRP A 740 15.28 64.42 19.43
CA TRP A 740 14.90 63.16 20.07
C TRP A 740 13.66 62.53 19.43
N LEU A 741 12.65 63.33 19.09
CA LEU A 741 11.47 62.84 18.38
C LEU A 741 11.82 62.31 16.98
N ARG A 742 12.78 62.93 16.29
CA ARG A 742 13.27 62.49 14.97
C ARG A 742 13.96 61.13 15.05
N ARG A 743 14.85 60.93 16.01
CA ARG A 743 15.51 59.63 16.22
C ARG A 743 14.50 58.52 16.49
N ALA A 744 13.49 58.77 17.32
CA ALA A 744 12.42 57.81 17.57
C ALA A 744 11.54 57.56 16.34
N ALA A 745 11.23 58.63 15.58
CA ALA A 745 10.39 58.57 14.39
C ALA A 745 11.05 57.79 13.24
N GLU A 746 12.36 57.94 13.05
CA GLU A 746 13.17 57.20 12.08
C GLU A 746 13.24 55.70 12.40
N GLN A 747 13.20 55.34 13.69
CA GLN A 747 13.10 53.96 14.15
C GLN A 747 11.67 53.37 14.07
N GLY A 748 10.71 54.13 13.52
CA GLY A 748 9.35 53.66 13.29
C GLY A 748 8.34 53.94 14.41
N ASP A 749 8.69 54.66 15.49
CA ASP A 749 7.73 54.97 16.55
C ASP A 749 6.63 55.91 16.05
N ARG A 750 5.43 55.34 15.81
CA ARG A 750 4.26 56.06 15.30
C ARG A 750 3.88 57.30 16.10
N LYS A 751 4.00 57.25 17.43
CA LYS A 751 3.64 58.39 18.30
C LYS A 751 4.68 59.50 18.18
N ALA A 752 5.96 59.15 18.06
CA ALA A 752 7.03 60.11 17.81
C ALA A 752 6.88 60.76 16.42
N GLN A 753 6.52 59.99 15.39
CA GLN A 753 6.24 60.52 14.04
C GLN A 753 5.10 61.56 14.07
N LEU A 754 4.01 61.28 14.79
CA LEU A 754 2.91 62.24 14.97
C LEU A 754 3.37 63.50 15.72
N GLU A 755 4.06 63.35 16.84
CA GLU A 755 4.47 64.47 17.70
C GLU A 755 5.57 65.34 17.04
N LEU A 756 6.47 64.72 16.26
CA LEU A 756 7.43 65.44 15.43
C LEU A 756 6.71 66.22 14.32
N GLY A 757 5.75 65.60 13.64
CA GLY A 757 4.92 66.28 12.63
C GLY A 757 4.19 67.50 13.21
N ARG A 758 3.62 67.37 14.42
CA ARG A 758 2.98 68.49 15.13
C ARG A 758 3.96 69.62 15.43
N LEU A 759 5.14 69.28 15.95
CA LEU A 759 6.18 70.24 16.31
C LEU A 759 6.67 71.02 15.07
N LEU A 760 6.95 70.32 13.97
CA LEU A 760 7.36 70.90 12.68
C LEU A 760 6.26 71.75 12.02
N LYS A 761 4.98 71.35 12.12
CA LYS A 761 3.85 72.12 11.59
C LYS A 761 3.68 73.48 12.29
N MET A 762 4.03 73.58 13.58
CA MET A 762 4.02 74.83 14.34
C MET A 762 5.20 75.75 14.05
N GLY A 763 6.06 75.42 13.07
CA GLY A 763 7.26 76.20 12.73
C GLY A 763 8.39 76.07 13.75
N LYS A 764 8.27 75.16 14.72
CA LYS A 764 9.21 74.96 15.82
C LYS A 764 10.11 73.78 15.50
N GLY A 765 11.30 74.00 14.94
CA GLY A 765 12.30 72.95 14.72
C GLY A 765 12.40 72.34 13.30
N GLY A 766 11.84 72.98 12.26
CA GLY A 766 12.08 72.60 10.86
C GLY A 766 11.00 73.06 9.86
N LYS A 767 11.07 72.57 8.61
CA LYS A 767 10.20 73.00 7.50
C LYS A 767 8.82 72.30 7.56
N THR A 768 7.75 73.03 7.26
CA THR A 768 6.37 72.51 7.26
C THR A 768 6.15 71.35 6.29
N GLU A 769 6.85 71.31 5.15
CA GLU A 769 6.77 70.18 4.20
C GLU A 769 7.25 68.85 4.81
N GLU A 770 8.23 68.92 5.71
CA GLU A 770 8.76 67.76 6.41
C GLU A 770 7.73 67.19 7.39
N ALA A 771 6.91 68.05 8.00
CA ALA A 771 5.82 67.62 8.88
C ALA A 771 4.85 66.65 8.19
N TYR A 772 4.49 66.95 6.93
CA TYR A 772 3.58 66.11 6.15
C TYR A 772 4.17 64.74 5.79
N ARG A 773 5.50 64.63 5.64
CA ARG A 773 6.16 63.32 5.44
C ARG A 773 6.04 62.44 6.68
N TRP A 774 6.22 63.03 7.86
CA TRP A 774 6.07 62.31 9.12
C TRP A 774 4.62 61.95 9.43
N PHE A 775 3.66 62.82 9.11
CA PHE A 775 2.23 62.46 9.20
C PHE A 775 1.86 61.30 8.27
N ARG A 776 2.42 61.25 7.05
CA ARG A 776 2.20 60.11 6.14
C ARG A 776 2.72 58.80 6.71
N ARG A 777 3.96 58.77 7.21
CA ARG A 777 4.53 57.57 7.84
C ARG A 777 3.74 57.11 9.07
N ALA A 778 3.23 58.04 9.86
CA ALA A 778 2.37 57.71 11.00
C ALA A 778 1.00 57.18 10.56
N ALA A 779 0.43 57.73 9.47
CA ALA A 779 -0.83 57.30 8.88
C ALA A 779 -0.75 55.88 8.28
N GLU A 780 0.37 55.52 7.65
CA GLU A 780 0.66 54.15 7.18
C GLU A 780 0.65 53.12 8.32
N GLN A 781 0.83 53.58 9.57
CA GLN A 781 0.71 52.77 10.79
C GLN A 781 -0.65 52.98 11.52
N ASP A 782 -1.71 53.33 10.79
CA ASP A 782 -3.07 53.54 11.31
C ASP A 782 -3.21 54.69 12.33
N CYS A 783 -2.39 55.74 12.25
CA CYS A 783 -2.59 56.94 13.07
C CYS A 783 -3.68 57.86 12.48
N LEU A 784 -4.93 57.71 12.93
CA LEU A 784 -6.07 58.53 12.50
C LEU A 784 -5.84 60.04 12.68
N ILE A 785 -5.16 60.45 13.75
CA ILE A 785 -4.86 61.86 13.98
C ILE A 785 -3.87 62.39 12.93
N ALA A 786 -2.91 61.57 12.50
CA ALA A 786 -1.99 61.94 11.43
C ALA A 786 -2.71 62.06 10.07
N LEU A 787 -3.66 61.16 9.79
CA LEU A 787 -4.56 61.26 8.62
C LEU A 787 -5.34 62.58 8.64
N ALA A 788 -5.92 62.97 9.79
CA ALA A 788 -6.61 64.25 9.90
C ALA A 788 -5.71 65.46 9.58
N TYR A 789 -4.44 65.43 10.02
CA TYR A 789 -3.44 66.45 9.66
C TYR A 789 -3.12 66.46 8.15
N LEU A 790 -3.09 65.30 7.47
CA LEU A 790 -2.89 65.19 6.03
C LEU A 790 -4.07 65.77 5.23
N HIS A 791 -5.31 65.61 5.72
CA HIS A 791 -6.51 66.21 5.13
C HIS A 791 -6.72 67.69 5.47
N LYS A 792 -5.68 68.36 5.98
CA LYS A 792 -5.64 69.80 6.27
C LYS A 792 -6.66 70.29 7.30
N LEU A 793 -7.16 69.41 8.17
CA LEU A 793 -7.92 69.84 9.34
C LEU A 793 -7.04 70.75 10.22
N SER A 794 -7.64 71.82 10.74
CA SER A 794 -7.02 72.75 11.67
C SER A 794 -6.76 72.06 13.01
N ALA A 795 -5.84 72.61 13.81
CA ALA A 795 -5.53 72.06 15.12
C ALA A 795 -6.75 72.08 16.07
N ASP A 796 -7.62 73.07 15.91
CA ASP A 796 -8.86 73.23 16.70
C ASP A 796 -9.96 72.25 16.29
N GLU A 797 -10.07 71.95 14.99
CA GLU A 797 -10.96 70.89 14.51
C GLU A 797 -10.50 69.52 15.02
N ILE A 798 -9.19 69.25 15.00
CA ILE A 798 -8.61 67.97 15.46
C ILE A 798 -8.73 67.80 16.98
N SER A 799 -8.65 68.89 17.77
CA SER A 799 -8.73 68.80 19.23
C SER A 799 -10.12 68.43 19.75
N HIS A 800 -11.18 68.68 18.96
CA HIS A 800 -12.56 68.31 19.24
C HIS A 800 -13.04 67.12 18.39
N TRP A 801 -12.12 66.44 17.70
CA TRP A 801 -12.44 65.40 16.74
C TRP A 801 -12.63 64.03 17.40
N HIS A 802 -13.87 63.56 17.40
CA HIS A 802 -14.26 62.21 17.86
C HIS A 802 -14.95 61.46 16.70
N PRO A 803 -14.19 60.93 15.73
CA PRO A 803 -14.77 60.29 14.55
C PRO A 803 -15.45 58.97 14.92
N THR A 804 -16.65 58.76 14.38
CA THR A 804 -17.31 57.45 14.41
C THR A 804 -16.48 56.40 13.63
N PRO A 805 -16.69 55.09 13.87
CA PRO A 805 -15.99 54.04 13.12
C PRO A 805 -16.14 54.20 11.60
N ARG A 806 -17.32 54.62 11.13
CA ARG A 806 -17.62 54.87 9.72
C ARG A 806 -16.85 56.05 9.15
N GLU A 807 -16.73 57.15 9.90
CA GLU A 807 -15.94 58.32 9.49
C GLU A 807 -14.44 58.00 9.47
N SER A 808 -13.96 57.22 10.44
CA SER A 808 -12.57 56.74 10.49
C SER A 808 -12.23 55.89 9.27
N GLU A 809 -13.14 55.01 8.86
CA GLU A 809 -12.98 54.14 7.68
C GLU A 809 -13.07 54.94 6.37
N GLN A 810 -13.97 55.93 6.28
CA GLN A 810 -14.03 56.84 5.14
C GLN A 810 -12.76 57.70 4.97
N LEU A 811 -12.12 58.12 6.06
CA LEU A 811 -10.84 58.83 6.03
C LEU A 811 -9.65 57.95 5.68
N LYS A 812 -9.69 56.64 5.98
CA LYS A 812 -8.66 55.69 5.56
C LYS A 812 -8.76 55.35 4.07
N ASN A 813 -9.99 55.34 3.54
CA ASN A 813 -10.26 55.01 2.14
C ASN A 813 -10.03 56.18 1.16
N LYS A 814 -10.04 57.42 1.65
CA LYS A 814 -9.69 58.64 0.90
C LYS A 814 -8.20 58.91 0.97
#